data_AF-A0A1L5F400-F1
#
_entry.id   AF-A0A1L5F400-F1
#
_cell.length_a   1.000
_cell.length_b   1.000
_cell.length_c   1.000
_cell.angle_alpha   90.00
_cell.angle_beta   90.00
_cell.angle_gamma   90.00
#
_symmetry.space_group_name_H-M   'P 1'
#
loop_
_entity.id
_entity.type
_entity.pdbx_description
1 polymer ?
#
loop_
_entity_poly.entity_id
_entity_poly.type
_entity_poly.pdbx_seq_one_letter_code
_entity_poly.pdbx_strand_id
1 'polypeptide(L)'
;MINYSKIVGIFSRVDEDLGNSSLLVSVRKGLTYMIPLLLIGSIALVFLSLPIPAYQNMMKEIFGDEWKNVFLYIRDGTFNILSLIMVLCISYSYIIELKEKYNHNVSPIIGCLVSLSSFIVVLGISKDNFSIKNFGVIGIFIAIIVAITSSMVFLKLSSLDFLKINAFTDGASSTFNYASNSIYPAAITIAVFAILNQILISVFGISDIQNFISNFFSEIFFKIKSPFWSGILFIFLIHILWFFGMHGSNILEPVAQSIFIPALAKNQTLVSLGQRPTNIFTKTFFDTFILMGGCGTVLCLVCAILIAGKYKNHRRLARLSSIPIIFNINELIVFGLPIVLNPVYLIPFLFTPIILTITSYLAVYSGLVPYTITTVEWTTPIFLSGYVATNSIKGSILQVFNLTLGILCYIPFVKLAESVSYIRMINSFRRVCTVFKENEEKGIVSTLISRNDDTGNISRFLTADLEYALKNNKVTLFYQPQVDYKGDIFGVEALLRWKHDIYGYIYPPLVIVLASEGHLMDKLSYWILNRVCSDLSKMNKLGFPNIIVSINMSVVQLENDYFVNNLEKSIKKHKIAQDKLEIEITEQIALRSSKDIRDRIMAMKKLGVRLAMDDFGMGHSSLMYLKEYEFDTIKLDGSLVREILYNNNCRDIIQSIVSLGKSLNYSVIAEYVEEEEQRDILYELGCHRYQGYLYSKPLNYDELIEYLLDKCESKFCG
;
A
#
# COMPACT_ATOMS: atom_id res chain seq x y z
N MET A 1 23.65 1.42 -24.85
CA MET A 1 22.65 1.16 -23.80
C MET A 1 23.14 1.74 -22.48
N ILE A 2 22.80 2.99 -22.16
CA ILE A 2 23.00 3.50 -20.80
C ILE A 2 22.11 2.65 -19.89
N ASN A 3 22.74 2.04 -18.90
CA ASN A 3 22.26 0.95 -18.07
C ASN A 3 20.88 1.27 -17.46
N TYR A 4 19.80 0.65 -17.97
CA TYR A 4 18.42 0.82 -17.43
C TYR A 4 18.38 0.58 -15.92
N SER A 5 19.19 -0.37 -15.43
CA SER A 5 19.41 -0.63 -14.01
C SER A 5 19.97 0.56 -13.23
N LYS A 6 20.90 1.33 -13.82
CA LYS A 6 21.48 2.54 -13.20
C LYS A 6 20.45 3.66 -13.11
N ILE A 7 19.60 3.82 -14.14
CA ILE A 7 18.50 4.80 -14.13
C ILE A 7 17.49 4.44 -13.03
N VAL A 8 17.06 3.17 -12.99
CA VAL A 8 16.18 2.66 -11.94
C VAL A 8 16.79 2.88 -10.55
N GLY A 9 18.09 2.61 -10.38
CA GLY A 9 18.80 2.84 -9.11
C GLY A 9 18.85 4.31 -8.68
N ILE A 10 19.05 5.25 -9.61
CA ILE A 10 19.02 6.69 -9.31
C ILE A 10 17.62 7.11 -8.84
N PHE A 11 16.57 6.77 -9.59
CA PHE A 11 15.21 7.13 -9.21
C PHE A 11 14.76 6.44 -7.92
N SER A 12 15.21 5.22 -7.66
CA SER A 12 14.95 4.54 -6.39
C SER A 12 15.56 5.29 -5.21
N ARG A 13 16.79 5.82 -5.33
CA ARG A 13 17.41 6.61 -4.27
C ARG A 13 16.68 7.94 -4.04
N VAL A 14 16.34 8.64 -5.12
CA VAL A 14 15.58 9.89 -5.01
C VAL A 14 14.20 9.64 -4.38
N ASP A 15 13.51 8.57 -4.76
CA ASP A 15 12.22 8.22 -4.15
C ASP A 15 12.36 7.83 -2.67
N GLU A 16 13.46 7.18 -2.28
CA GLU A 16 13.79 6.88 -0.89
C GLU A 16 14.08 8.15 -0.07
N ASP A 17 14.87 9.08 -0.60
CA ASP A 17 15.13 10.38 0.02
C ASP A 17 13.85 11.21 0.18
N LEU A 18 12.97 11.21 -0.83
CA LEU A 18 11.66 11.84 -0.75
C LEU A 18 10.74 11.12 0.25
N GLY A 19 10.84 9.80 0.35
CA GLY A 19 10.13 8.97 1.32
C GLY A 19 10.57 9.20 2.76
N ASN A 20 11.82 9.61 2.99
CA ASN A 20 12.34 9.97 4.30
C ASN A 20 11.93 11.39 4.75
N SER A 21 11.38 12.21 3.85
CA SER A 21 10.90 13.55 4.19
C SER A 21 9.52 13.48 4.85
N SER A 22 9.47 13.73 6.15
CA SER A 22 8.20 13.78 6.91
C SER A 22 7.19 14.76 6.30
N LEU A 23 7.66 15.87 5.72
CA LEU A 23 6.82 16.86 5.06
C LEU A 23 6.12 16.29 3.82
N LEU A 24 6.87 15.64 2.92
CA LEU A 24 6.30 15.10 1.68
C LEU A 24 5.42 13.88 1.95
N VAL A 25 5.80 13.03 2.89
CA VAL A 25 5.00 11.90 3.35
C VAL A 25 3.66 12.38 3.89
N SER A 26 3.66 13.42 4.71
CA SER A 26 2.44 13.96 5.33
C SER A 26 1.48 14.56 4.32
N VAL A 27 2.00 15.31 3.34
CA VAL A 27 1.18 15.84 2.24
C VAL A 27 0.58 14.68 1.44
N ARG A 28 1.39 13.67 1.08
CA ARG A 28 0.92 12.50 0.31
C ARG A 28 -0.15 11.71 1.07
N LYS A 29 0.04 11.44 2.37
CA LYS A 29 -0.95 10.77 3.23
C LYS A 29 -2.22 11.61 3.35
N GLY A 30 -2.10 12.92 3.57
CA GLY A 30 -3.23 13.85 3.65
C GLY A 30 -4.08 13.86 2.37
N LEU A 31 -3.43 13.94 1.21
CA LEU A 31 -4.09 13.85 -0.09
C LEU A 31 -4.80 12.50 -0.31
N THR A 32 -4.22 11.42 0.19
CA THR A 32 -4.80 10.07 0.08
C THR A 32 -6.12 9.96 0.86
N TYR A 33 -6.23 10.58 2.05
CA TYR A 33 -7.47 10.59 2.83
C TYR A 33 -8.63 11.28 2.11
N MET A 34 -8.36 12.15 1.14
CA MET A 34 -9.37 12.89 0.39
C MET A 34 -10.00 12.11 -0.77
N ILE A 35 -9.39 10.98 -1.17
CA ILE A 35 -9.81 10.17 -2.32
C ILE A 35 -11.33 9.86 -2.34
N PRO A 36 -11.96 9.43 -1.23
CA PRO A 36 -13.39 9.13 -1.25
C PRO A 36 -14.26 10.35 -1.60
N LEU A 37 -13.95 11.52 -1.03
CA LEU A 37 -14.70 12.76 -1.26
C LEU A 37 -14.48 13.29 -2.68
N LEU A 38 -13.24 13.20 -3.18
CA LEU A 38 -12.90 13.54 -4.56
C LEU A 38 -13.67 12.67 -5.55
N LEU A 39 -13.79 11.36 -5.30
CA LEU A 39 -14.54 10.44 -6.15
C LEU A 39 -16.04 10.81 -6.19
N ILE A 40 -16.64 11.06 -5.02
CA ILE A 40 -18.06 11.44 -4.91
C ILE A 40 -18.33 12.76 -5.67
N GLY A 41 -17.51 13.78 -5.42
CA GLY A 41 -17.62 15.08 -6.09
C GLY A 41 -17.42 14.97 -7.60
N SER A 42 -16.45 14.17 -8.03
CA SER A 42 -16.14 13.98 -9.46
C SER A 42 -17.30 13.31 -10.20
N ILE A 43 -17.89 12.27 -9.60
CA ILE A 43 -19.07 11.58 -10.17
C ILE A 43 -20.26 12.53 -10.27
N ALA A 44 -20.53 13.33 -9.22
CA ALA A 44 -21.61 14.31 -9.26
C ALA A 44 -21.40 15.36 -10.37
N LEU A 45 -20.16 15.82 -10.55
CA LEU A 45 -19.82 16.75 -11.61
C LEU A 45 -20.00 16.15 -13.01
N VAL A 46 -19.68 14.86 -13.20
CA VAL A 46 -19.96 14.15 -14.46
C VAL A 46 -21.47 14.17 -14.77
N PHE A 47 -22.32 13.77 -13.82
CA PHE A 47 -23.77 13.77 -14.04
C PHE A 47 -24.35 15.16 -14.33
N LEU A 48 -23.77 16.21 -13.72
CA LEU A 48 -24.15 17.59 -13.98
C LEU A 48 -23.72 18.06 -15.38
N SER A 49 -22.56 17.62 -15.86
CA SER A 49 -21.90 18.15 -17.06
C SER A 49 -22.14 17.35 -18.34
N LEU A 50 -22.89 16.23 -18.30
CA LEU A 50 -23.23 15.42 -19.48
C LEU A 50 -23.91 16.26 -20.58
N PRO A 51 -23.24 16.56 -21.71
CA PRO A 51 -23.74 17.48 -22.73
C PRO A 51 -24.60 16.74 -23.76
N ILE A 52 -25.53 15.90 -23.29
CA ILE A 52 -26.43 15.10 -24.13
C ILE A 52 -27.85 15.69 -23.99
N PRO A 53 -28.39 16.36 -25.02
CA PRO A 53 -29.72 16.98 -24.94
C PRO A 53 -30.82 16.01 -24.53
N ALA A 54 -30.78 14.76 -25.04
CA ALA A 54 -31.73 13.71 -24.68
C ALA A 54 -31.68 13.36 -23.18
N TYR A 55 -30.49 13.28 -22.58
CA TYR A 55 -30.32 13.04 -21.16
C TYR A 55 -30.84 14.22 -20.34
N GLN A 56 -30.49 15.45 -20.73
CA GLN A 56 -30.93 16.66 -20.03
C GLN A 56 -32.47 16.79 -20.03
N ASN A 57 -33.11 16.48 -21.16
CA ASN A 57 -34.57 16.48 -21.29
C ASN A 57 -35.21 15.34 -20.50
N MET A 58 -34.68 14.11 -20.59
CA MET A 58 -35.17 12.95 -19.84
C MET A 58 -35.13 13.20 -18.32
N MET A 59 -34.01 13.72 -17.81
CA MET A 59 -33.88 14.04 -16.38
C MET A 59 -34.86 15.13 -15.95
N LYS A 60 -35.08 16.13 -16.80
CA LYS A 60 -36.06 17.19 -16.57
C LYS A 60 -37.50 16.64 -16.54
N GLU A 61 -37.85 15.72 -17.43
CA GLU A 61 -39.18 15.09 -17.47
C GLU A 61 -39.45 14.17 -16.27
N ILE A 62 -38.45 13.40 -15.84
CA ILE A 62 -38.62 12.43 -14.74
C ILE A 62 -38.59 13.11 -13.36
N PHE A 63 -37.66 14.06 -13.17
CA PHE A 63 -37.35 14.61 -11.83
C PHE A 63 -37.67 16.11 -11.69
N GLY A 64 -38.12 16.78 -12.76
CA GLY A 64 -38.41 18.21 -12.78
C GLY A 64 -37.19 19.09 -13.03
N ASP A 65 -37.40 20.41 -13.07
CA ASP A 65 -36.41 21.41 -13.47
C ASP A 65 -35.22 21.52 -12.51
N GLU A 66 -35.41 21.11 -11.26
CA GLU A 66 -34.44 21.23 -10.18
C GLU A 66 -33.59 19.97 -9.94
N TRP A 67 -33.66 18.95 -10.81
CA TRP A 67 -32.91 17.69 -10.63
C TRP A 67 -31.40 17.91 -10.46
N LYS A 68 -30.86 18.99 -11.06
CA LYS A 68 -29.45 19.38 -10.97
C LYS A 68 -29.04 19.77 -9.54
N ASN A 69 -29.97 20.25 -8.72
CA ASN A 69 -29.68 20.73 -7.36
C ASN A 69 -29.08 19.63 -6.49
N VAL A 70 -29.54 18.38 -6.62
CA VAL A 70 -28.97 17.24 -5.89
C VAL A 70 -27.47 17.10 -6.17
N PHE A 71 -27.08 17.13 -7.44
CA PHE A 71 -25.66 17.02 -7.84
C PHE A 71 -24.86 18.29 -7.51
N LEU A 72 -25.48 19.47 -7.57
CA LEU A 72 -24.87 20.72 -7.12
C LEU A 72 -24.56 20.69 -5.62
N TYR A 73 -25.49 20.22 -4.78
CA TYR A 73 -25.25 20.09 -3.34
C TYR A 73 -24.14 19.09 -3.03
N ILE A 74 -24.07 17.96 -3.75
CA ILE A 74 -22.96 16.99 -3.60
C ILE A 74 -21.63 17.64 -4.00
N ARG A 75 -21.59 18.37 -5.13
CA ARG A 75 -20.39 19.09 -5.57
C ARG A 75 -19.98 20.15 -4.55
N ASP A 76 -20.93 20.91 -4.01
CA ASP A 76 -20.66 21.98 -3.07
C ASP A 76 -20.16 21.43 -1.73
N GLY A 77 -20.69 20.29 -1.27
CA GLY A 77 -20.20 19.55 -0.10
C GLY A 77 -18.88 18.80 -0.30
N THR A 78 -18.27 18.85 -1.49
CA THR A 78 -16.99 18.17 -1.79
C THR A 78 -15.95 19.15 -2.34
N PHE A 79 -16.12 19.65 -3.57
CA PHE A 79 -15.15 20.51 -4.25
C PHE A 79 -15.11 21.95 -3.72
N ASN A 80 -16.24 22.52 -3.30
CA ASN A 80 -16.26 23.93 -2.82
C ASN A 80 -15.74 24.10 -1.40
N ILE A 81 -15.51 23.00 -0.67
CA ILE A 81 -14.90 23.00 0.66
C ILE A 81 -13.55 22.26 0.68
N LEU A 82 -12.98 21.99 -0.50
CA LEU A 82 -11.84 21.12 -0.68
C LEU A 82 -10.59 21.61 0.05
N SER A 83 -10.33 22.92 0.10
CA SER A 83 -9.17 23.46 0.80
C SER A 83 -9.28 23.29 2.31
N LEU A 84 -10.48 23.43 2.89
CA LEU A 84 -10.74 23.20 4.31
C LEU A 84 -10.47 21.74 4.71
N ILE A 85 -10.99 20.79 3.92
CA ILE A 85 -10.74 19.36 4.11
C ILE A 85 -9.25 19.06 4.00
N MET A 86 -8.57 19.68 3.02
CA MET A 86 -7.15 19.47 2.80
C MET A 86 -6.29 19.94 3.97
N VAL A 87 -6.60 21.10 4.58
CA VAL A 87 -5.90 21.57 5.78
C VAL A 87 -5.95 20.50 6.86
N LEU A 88 -7.15 19.98 7.15
CA LEU A 88 -7.36 18.98 8.19
C LEU A 88 -6.60 17.67 7.92
N CYS A 89 -6.68 17.15 6.69
CA CYS A 89 -6.05 15.88 6.33
C CYS A 89 -4.51 15.97 6.37
N ILE A 90 -3.95 17.07 5.88
CA ILE A 90 -2.48 17.30 5.87
C ILE A 90 -1.98 17.56 7.28
N SER A 91 -2.65 18.41 8.07
CA SER A 91 -2.25 18.68 9.46
C SER A 91 -2.31 17.41 10.31
N TYR A 92 -3.37 16.61 10.15
CA TYR A 92 -3.51 15.33 10.85
C TYR A 92 -2.35 14.39 10.54
N SER A 93 -2.05 14.22 9.25
CA SER A 93 -0.96 13.36 8.78
C SER A 93 0.39 13.84 9.31
N TYR A 94 0.64 15.15 9.27
CA TYR A 94 1.89 15.77 9.74
C TYR A 94 2.09 15.62 11.25
N ILE A 95 1.03 15.80 12.04
CA ILE A 95 1.11 15.66 13.49
C ILE A 95 1.39 14.21 13.88
N ILE A 96 0.72 13.24 13.25
CA ILE A 96 0.95 11.82 13.53
C ILE A 96 2.40 11.43 13.18
N GLU A 97 2.88 11.85 12.02
CA GLU A 97 4.23 11.53 11.56
C GLU A 97 5.32 12.04 12.51
N LEU A 98 5.10 13.20 13.14
CA LEU A 98 6.08 13.84 14.02
C LEU A 98 5.81 13.63 15.51
N LYS A 99 4.70 13.01 15.89
CA LYS A 99 4.32 12.82 17.30
C LYS A 99 5.40 12.08 18.09
N GLU A 100 5.98 11.02 17.51
CA GLU A 100 7.03 10.23 18.15
C GLU A 100 8.34 11.01 18.27
N LYS A 101 8.69 11.81 17.26
CA LYS A 101 9.91 12.63 17.25
C LYS A 101 9.92 13.71 18.34
N TYR A 102 8.76 14.28 18.64
CA TYR A 102 8.63 15.33 19.66
C TYR A 102 8.26 14.78 21.04
N ASN A 103 8.21 13.46 21.22
CA ASN A 103 8.03 12.74 22.49
C ASN A 103 6.92 13.32 23.40
N HIS A 104 5.86 13.86 22.80
CA HIS A 104 4.78 14.54 23.48
C HIS A 104 3.42 13.96 23.09
N ASN A 105 2.61 13.71 24.10
CA ASN A 105 1.22 13.36 23.92
C ASN A 105 0.41 14.61 23.56
N VAL A 106 0.52 15.06 22.32
CA VAL A 106 -0.39 16.06 21.73
C VAL A 106 -1.53 15.33 21.03
N SER A 107 -2.76 15.82 21.20
CA SER A 107 -3.91 15.29 20.46
C SER A 107 -3.87 15.77 19.00
N PRO A 108 -3.84 14.85 18.00
CA PRO A 108 -3.84 15.24 16.59
C PRO A 108 -5.04 16.10 16.21
N ILE A 109 -6.20 15.85 16.82
CA ILE A 109 -7.45 16.59 16.55
C ILE A 109 -7.27 18.07 16.91
N ILE A 110 -6.65 18.37 18.06
CA ILE A 110 -6.45 19.75 18.49
C ILE A 110 -5.54 20.49 17.51
N GLY A 111 -4.41 19.88 17.10
CA GLY A 111 -3.53 20.53 16.12
C GLY A 111 -4.17 20.72 14.75
N CYS A 112 -5.13 19.87 14.36
CA CYS A 112 -5.94 20.09 13.16
C CYS A 112 -6.86 21.30 13.30
N LEU A 113 -7.53 21.46 14.45
CA LEU A 113 -8.39 22.63 14.73
C LEU A 113 -7.58 23.93 14.76
N VAL A 114 -6.37 23.90 15.32
CA VAL A 114 -5.45 25.06 15.30
C VAL A 114 -5.07 25.39 13.87
N SER A 115 -4.71 24.40 13.05
CA SER A 115 -4.33 24.61 11.65
C SER A 115 -5.48 25.14 10.80
N LEU A 116 -6.70 24.63 11.02
CA LEU A 116 -7.92 25.15 10.39
C LEU A 116 -8.18 26.61 10.78
N SER A 117 -8.00 26.95 12.07
CA SER A 117 -8.17 28.31 12.56
C SER A 117 -7.12 29.26 11.96
N SER A 118 -5.85 28.84 11.91
CA SER A 118 -4.77 29.58 11.23
C SER A 118 -5.07 29.78 9.74
N PHE A 119 -5.66 28.80 9.07
CA PHE A 119 -6.05 28.91 7.67
C PHE A 119 -7.16 29.94 7.46
N ILE A 120 -8.20 29.92 8.31
CA ILE A 120 -9.28 30.90 8.30
C ILE A 120 -8.75 32.33 8.53
N VAL A 121 -7.79 32.48 9.45
CA VAL A 121 -7.11 33.76 9.74
C VAL A 121 -6.37 34.29 8.50
N VAL A 122 -5.68 33.42 7.76
CA VAL A 122 -4.97 33.82 6.53
C VAL A 122 -5.96 34.20 5.43
N LEU A 123 -7.03 33.41 5.23
CA LEU A 123 -8.06 33.72 4.25
C LEU A 123 -8.78 35.05 4.53
N GLY A 124 -8.98 35.39 5.81
CA GLY A 124 -9.57 36.65 6.22
C GLY A 124 -11.05 36.77 5.86
N ILE A 125 -11.89 35.92 6.44
CA ILE A 125 -13.35 35.89 6.19
C ILE A 125 -14.02 37.25 6.47
N SER A 126 -13.47 38.04 7.40
CA SER A 126 -13.99 39.37 7.74
C SER A 126 -13.63 40.47 6.73
N LYS A 127 -12.89 40.16 5.65
CA LYS A 127 -12.57 41.13 4.60
C LYS A 127 -13.75 41.30 3.66
N ASP A 128 -14.04 42.53 3.24
CA ASP A 128 -15.17 42.87 2.35
C ASP A 128 -15.16 42.13 1.00
N ASN A 129 -13.96 41.73 0.52
CA ASN A 129 -13.79 41.02 -0.75
C ASN A 129 -13.70 39.48 -0.61
N PHE A 130 -14.11 38.91 0.53
CA PHE A 130 -14.05 37.45 0.72
C PHE A 130 -15.01 36.72 -0.22
N SER A 131 -14.50 35.74 -0.98
CA SER A 131 -15.30 34.85 -1.80
C SER A 131 -15.34 33.44 -1.22
N ILE A 132 -16.53 32.84 -1.16
CA ILE A 132 -16.71 31.42 -0.77
C ILE A 132 -15.88 30.48 -1.64
N LYS A 133 -15.57 30.87 -2.89
CA LYS A 133 -14.73 30.08 -3.80
C LYS A 133 -13.33 29.80 -3.22
N ASN A 134 -12.84 30.63 -2.29
CA ASN A 134 -11.55 30.45 -1.63
C ASN A 134 -11.51 29.19 -0.72
N PHE A 135 -12.67 28.69 -0.28
CA PHE A 135 -12.76 27.39 0.42
C PHE A 135 -12.68 26.18 -0.51
N GLY A 136 -12.83 26.40 -1.82
CA GLY A 136 -12.75 25.35 -2.83
C GLY A 136 -11.33 25.12 -3.33
N VAL A 137 -11.23 24.74 -4.60
CA VAL A 137 -9.97 24.41 -5.31
C VAL A 137 -8.97 25.57 -5.29
N ILE A 138 -9.46 26.81 -5.24
CA ILE A 138 -8.67 28.05 -5.22
C ILE A 138 -7.77 28.11 -3.98
N GLY A 139 -8.27 27.78 -2.79
CA GLY A 139 -7.51 27.88 -1.54
C GLY A 139 -6.54 26.74 -1.25
N ILE A 140 -6.45 25.73 -2.11
CA ILE A 140 -5.64 24.52 -1.87
C ILE A 140 -4.17 24.83 -1.59
N PHE A 141 -3.58 25.75 -2.34
CA PHE A 141 -2.17 26.08 -2.16
C PHE A 141 -1.89 26.67 -0.78
N ILE A 142 -2.72 27.63 -0.36
CA ILE A 142 -2.64 28.24 0.97
C ILE A 142 -2.92 27.17 2.04
N ALA A 143 -3.86 26.27 1.80
CA ALA A 143 -4.19 25.18 2.71
C ALA A 143 -2.98 24.26 2.98
N ILE A 144 -2.24 23.85 1.95
CA ILE A 144 -1.04 23.01 2.09
C ILE A 144 0.02 23.73 2.92
N ILE A 145 0.34 24.99 2.58
CA ILE A 145 1.37 25.76 3.27
C ILE A 145 0.98 25.99 4.73
N VAL A 146 -0.24 26.47 4.98
CA VAL A 146 -0.71 26.75 6.33
C VAL A 146 -0.75 25.48 7.14
N ALA A 147 -1.33 24.38 6.65
CA ALA A 147 -1.42 23.12 7.38
C ALA A 147 -0.06 22.63 7.89
N ILE A 148 0.99 22.71 7.06
CA ILE A 148 2.34 22.28 7.44
C ILE A 148 2.96 23.28 8.43
N THR A 149 2.95 24.56 8.09
CA THR A 149 3.65 25.59 8.86
C THR A 149 2.98 25.85 10.22
N SER A 150 1.65 25.87 10.29
CA SER A 150 0.91 25.99 11.55
C SER A 150 1.12 24.76 12.44
N SER A 151 1.08 23.55 11.87
CA SER A 151 1.35 22.32 12.63
C SER A 151 2.78 22.29 13.16
N MET A 152 3.76 22.76 12.38
CA MET A 152 5.16 22.86 12.81
C MET A 152 5.33 23.85 13.97
N VAL A 153 4.73 25.04 13.88
CA VAL A 153 4.76 26.04 14.95
C VAL A 153 4.07 25.50 16.19
N PHE A 154 2.88 24.92 16.04
CA PHE A 154 2.10 24.35 17.14
C PHE A 154 2.88 23.26 17.88
N LEU A 155 3.43 22.26 17.17
CA LEU A 155 4.20 21.18 17.79
C LEU A 155 5.44 21.69 18.52
N LYS A 156 6.15 22.67 17.94
CA LYS A 156 7.31 23.28 18.57
C LYS A 156 6.93 24.04 19.84
N LEU A 157 5.82 24.79 19.83
CA LEU A 157 5.33 25.49 21.02
C LEU A 157 4.82 24.51 22.08
N SER A 158 4.14 23.44 21.68
CA SER A 158 3.69 22.38 22.59
C SER A 158 4.83 21.61 23.26
N SER A 159 6.04 21.65 22.67
CA SER A 159 7.24 21.09 23.31
C SER A 159 7.86 21.95 24.41
N LEU A 160 7.41 23.20 24.59
CA LEU A 160 7.97 24.10 25.60
C LEU A 160 7.24 23.92 26.92
N ASP A 161 7.96 23.48 27.96
CA ASP A 161 7.37 23.16 29.26
C ASP A 161 6.72 24.37 29.96
N PHE A 162 7.23 25.59 29.75
CA PHE A 162 6.67 26.80 30.37
C PHE A 162 5.30 27.21 29.79
N LEU A 163 4.93 26.70 28.61
CA LEU A 163 3.62 26.96 28.00
C LEU A 163 2.55 25.96 28.46
N LYS A 164 2.90 25.00 29.34
CA LYS A 164 1.98 23.97 29.81
C LYS A 164 1.22 24.46 31.04
N ILE A 165 -0.08 24.18 31.05
CA ILE A 165 -0.93 24.44 32.22
C ILE A 165 -0.96 23.12 33.01
N ASN A 166 -0.24 23.06 34.12
CA ASN A 166 -0.32 21.94 35.07
C ASN A 166 -1.63 22.02 35.86
N ALA A 167 -2.77 21.87 35.18
CA ALA A 167 -4.08 21.74 35.81
C ALA A 167 -4.34 20.25 36.08
N PHE A 168 -3.65 19.71 37.09
CA PHE A 168 -4.02 18.40 37.63
C PHE A 168 -5.31 18.55 38.42
N THR A 169 -6.42 18.21 37.79
CA THR A 169 -7.71 18.04 38.46
C THR A 169 -7.90 16.54 38.69
N ASP A 170 -8.04 16.14 39.96
CA ASP A 170 -8.28 14.74 40.30
C ASP A 170 -9.56 14.25 39.60
N GLY A 171 -9.43 13.17 38.81
CA GLY A 171 -10.54 12.58 38.04
C GLY A 171 -10.74 13.14 36.62
N ALA A 172 -9.92 14.09 36.15
CA ALA A 172 -10.04 14.60 34.78
C ALA A 172 -9.55 13.58 33.73
N SER A 173 -10.30 13.43 32.64
CA SER A 173 -9.92 12.57 31.52
C SER A 173 -8.60 13.01 30.88
N SER A 174 -7.85 12.07 30.30
CA SER A 174 -6.63 12.37 29.53
C SER A 174 -6.86 13.41 28.42
N THR A 175 -8.06 13.45 27.85
CA THR A 175 -8.50 14.43 26.85
C THR A 175 -8.51 15.86 27.40
N PHE A 176 -8.93 16.05 28.66
CA PHE A 176 -8.91 17.36 29.31
C PHE A 176 -7.49 17.88 29.47
N ASN A 177 -6.56 17.01 29.90
CA ASN A 177 -5.16 17.37 30.04
C ASN A 177 -4.52 17.77 28.71
N TYR A 178 -4.88 17.09 27.61
CA TYR A 178 -4.45 17.50 26.26
C TYR A 178 -5.01 18.86 25.85
N ALA A 179 -6.28 19.13 26.13
CA ALA A 179 -6.91 20.40 25.83
C ALA A 179 -6.23 21.55 26.59
N SER A 180 -6.11 21.43 27.91
CA SER A 180 -5.51 22.46 28.79
C SER A 180 -4.06 22.77 28.41
N ASN A 181 -3.23 21.75 28.17
CA ASN A 181 -1.84 21.95 27.76
C ASN A 181 -1.68 22.55 26.36
N SER A 182 -2.72 22.50 25.53
CA SER A 182 -2.68 23.03 24.16
C SER A 182 -3.15 24.48 24.05
N ILE A 183 -3.72 25.08 25.11
CA ILE A 183 -4.31 26.43 25.06
C ILE A 183 -3.28 27.48 24.63
N TYR A 184 -2.15 27.60 25.33
CA TYR A 184 -1.14 28.61 25.00
C TYR A 184 -0.44 28.33 23.66
N PRO A 185 0.02 27.10 23.34
CA PRO A 185 0.55 26.78 22.03
C PRO A 185 -0.41 27.11 20.88
N ALA A 186 -1.71 26.79 21.04
CA ALA A 186 -2.74 27.11 20.06
C ALA A 186 -2.92 28.63 19.89
N ALA A 187 -3.08 29.36 20.99
CA ALA A 187 -3.29 30.81 20.97
C ALA A 187 -2.11 31.54 20.31
N ILE A 188 -0.87 31.17 20.66
CA ILE A 188 0.33 31.76 20.07
C ILE A 188 0.43 31.41 18.59
N THR A 189 0.15 30.16 18.20
CA THR A 189 0.18 29.76 16.78
C THR A 189 -0.80 30.60 15.96
N ILE A 190 -2.04 30.75 16.42
CA ILE A 190 -3.06 31.55 15.72
C ILE A 190 -2.65 33.03 15.67
N ALA A 191 -2.14 33.57 16.77
CA ALA A 191 -1.66 34.95 16.84
C ALA A 191 -0.50 35.22 15.87
N VAL A 192 0.46 34.30 15.74
CA VAL A 192 1.56 34.42 14.78
C VAL A 192 1.02 34.53 13.35
N PHE A 193 0.08 33.67 12.95
CA PHE A 193 -0.52 33.74 11.61
C PHE A 193 -1.35 35.00 11.40
N ALA A 194 -2.05 35.49 12.43
CA ALA A 194 -2.79 36.76 12.36
C ALA A 194 -1.87 37.95 12.15
N ILE A 195 -0.78 38.04 12.92
CA ILE A 195 0.23 39.10 12.80
C ILE A 195 0.91 39.04 11.44
N LEU A 196 1.31 37.84 10.98
CA LEU A 196 1.92 37.66 9.66
C LEU A 196 0.97 38.10 8.54
N ASN A 197 -0.32 37.74 8.61
CA ASN A 197 -1.30 38.18 7.62
C ASN A 197 -1.46 39.70 7.63
N GLN A 198 -1.50 40.33 8.82
CA GLN A 198 -1.59 41.78 8.93
C GLN A 198 -0.35 42.49 8.36
N ILE A 199 0.86 41.97 8.60
CA ILE A 199 2.11 42.50 8.05
C ILE A 199 2.11 42.40 6.52
N LEU A 200 1.65 41.28 5.96
CA LEU A 200 1.54 41.11 4.50
C LEU A 200 0.62 42.17 3.87
N ILE A 201 -0.49 42.48 4.52
CA ILE A 201 -1.44 43.49 4.04
C ILE A 201 -0.86 44.89 4.18
N SER A 202 -0.33 45.25 5.35
CA SER A 202 0.07 46.63 5.65
C SER A 202 1.40 47.03 5.01
N VAL A 203 2.37 46.11 4.93
CA VAL A 203 3.72 46.40 4.43
C VAL A 203 3.83 46.16 2.92
N PHE A 204 3.23 45.08 2.43
CA PHE A 204 3.37 44.68 1.01
C PHE A 204 2.13 45.02 0.16
N GLY A 205 1.04 45.49 0.77
CA GLY A 205 -0.22 45.74 0.06
C GLY A 205 -0.88 44.47 -0.48
N ILE A 206 -0.44 43.29 -0.02
CA ILE A 206 -0.93 41.99 -0.49
C ILE A 206 -2.17 41.64 0.32
N SER A 207 -3.35 41.99 -0.20
CA SER A 207 -4.64 41.64 0.42
C SER A 207 -5.01 40.17 0.21
N ASP A 208 -4.53 39.56 -0.88
CA ASP A 208 -4.75 38.18 -1.29
C ASP A 208 -3.47 37.61 -1.91
N ILE A 209 -2.92 36.57 -1.25
CA ILE A 209 -1.71 35.86 -1.68
C ILE A 209 -1.85 35.29 -3.09
N GLN A 210 -3.05 34.80 -3.45
CA GLN A 210 -3.27 34.23 -4.77
C GLN A 210 -3.23 35.29 -5.86
N ASN A 211 -3.83 36.47 -5.61
CA ASN A 211 -3.77 37.58 -6.55
C ASN A 211 -2.34 38.08 -6.73
N PHE A 212 -1.54 38.13 -5.65
CA PHE A 212 -0.13 38.47 -5.74
C PHE A 212 0.64 37.52 -6.67
N ILE A 213 0.48 36.21 -6.49
CA ILE A 213 1.14 35.20 -7.34
C ILE A 213 0.66 35.33 -8.80
N SER A 214 -0.65 35.54 -8.99
CA SER A 214 -1.23 35.66 -10.34
C SER A 214 -0.76 36.91 -11.07
N ASN A 215 -0.60 38.04 -10.36
CA ASN A 215 -0.06 39.28 -10.89
C ASN A 215 1.41 39.14 -11.27
N PHE A 216 2.21 38.50 -10.40
CA PHE A 216 3.61 38.19 -10.69
C PHE A 216 3.78 37.41 -12.01
N PHE A 217 2.97 36.37 -12.22
CA PHE A 217 3.00 35.66 -13.50
C PHE A 217 2.52 36.54 -14.65
N SER A 218 1.43 37.28 -14.50
CA SER A 218 0.90 38.17 -15.55
C SER A 218 1.94 39.18 -16.04
N GLU A 219 2.75 39.75 -15.17
CA GLU A 219 3.85 40.65 -15.54
C GLU A 219 4.94 39.94 -16.39
N ILE A 220 5.27 38.69 -16.07
CA ILE A 220 6.22 37.89 -16.84
C ILE A 220 5.70 37.69 -18.26
N PHE A 221 4.43 37.34 -18.41
CA PHE A 221 3.82 37.13 -19.73
C PHE A 221 3.71 38.42 -20.54
N PHE A 222 3.45 39.56 -19.91
CA PHE A 222 3.37 40.85 -20.60
C PHE A 222 4.71 41.25 -21.25
N LYS A 223 5.84 40.85 -20.65
CA LYS A 223 7.18 41.07 -21.23
C LYS A 223 7.42 40.21 -22.49
N ILE A 224 6.73 39.08 -22.64
CA ILE A 224 6.88 38.16 -23.76
C ILE A 224 5.90 38.55 -24.87
N LYS A 225 6.40 39.24 -25.89
CA LYS A 225 5.59 39.70 -27.04
C LYS A 225 5.22 38.60 -28.04
N SER A 226 5.92 37.46 -28.02
CA SER A 226 5.72 36.37 -28.99
C SER A 226 4.62 35.40 -28.54
N PRO A 227 3.50 35.27 -29.28
CA PRO A 227 2.43 34.33 -28.92
C PRO A 227 2.90 32.89 -28.75
N PHE A 228 3.84 32.45 -29.59
CA PHE A 228 4.38 31.07 -29.55
C PHE A 228 5.06 30.76 -28.22
N TRP A 229 6.08 31.53 -27.85
CA TRP A 229 6.79 31.37 -26.58
C TRP A 229 5.90 31.57 -25.36
N SER A 230 4.93 32.48 -25.42
CA SER A 230 3.93 32.63 -24.36
C SER A 230 3.10 31.35 -24.19
N GLY A 231 2.64 30.71 -25.27
CA GLY A 231 1.92 29.45 -25.17
C GLY A 231 2.73 28.29 -24.57
N ILE A 232 3.99 28.16 -24.98
CA ILE A 232 4.90 27.12 -24.43
C ILE A 232 5.18 27.36 -22.95
N LEU A 233 5.49 28.60 -22.56
CA LEU A 233 5.72 28.95 -21.16
C LEU A 233 4.45 28.74 -20.32
N PHE A 234 3.28 29.07 -20.85
CA PHE A 234 2.00 28.85 -20.18
C PHE A 234 1.79 27.38 -19.84
N ILE A 235 1.97 26.49 -20.82
CA ILE A 235 1.85 25.05 -20.59
C ILE A 235 2.93 24.55 -19.63
N PHE A 236 4.19 24.97 -19.78
CA PHE A 236 5.25 24.61 -18.84
C PHE A 236 4.92 25.00 -17.39
N LEU A 237 4.46 26.24 -17.19
CA LEU A 237 4.13 26.76 -15.87
C LEU A 237 2.89 26.07 -15.26
N ILE A 238 1.87 25.73 -16.04
CA ILE A 238 0.75 24.92 -15.53
C ILE A 238 1.26 23.61 -14.91
N HIS A 239 2.13 22.89 -15.62
CA HIS A 239 2.57 21.56 -15.19
C HIS A 239 3.57 21.59 -14.05
N ILE A 240 4.49 22.58 -14.03
CA ILE A 240 5.41 22.71 -12.90
C ILE A 240 4.65 23.07 -11.61
N LEU A 241 3.61 23.92 -11.70
CA LEU A 241 2.78 24.26 -10.55
C LEU A 241 2.05 23.00 -10.04
N TRP A 242 1.42 22.24 -10.94
CA TRP A 242 0.74 21.00 -10.58
C TRP A 242 1.66 19.93 -10.00
N PHE A 243 2.92 19.86 -10.43
CA PHE A 243 3.90 18.95 -9.85
C PHE A 243 4.14 19.20 -8.36
N PHE A 244 4.09 20.46 -7.92
CA PHE A 244 4.17 20.87 -6.51
C PHE A 244 2.81 20.85 -5.81
N GLY A 245 1.76 20.32 -6.45
CA GLY A 245 0.40 20.27 -5.90
C GLY A 245 -0.35 21.61 -5.99
N MET A 246 0.18 22.59 -6.73
CA MET A 246 -0.51 23.85 -7.00
C MET A 246 -1.42 23.70 -8.22
N HIS A 247 -2.69 24.09 -8.12
CA HIS A 247 -3.61 24.09 -9.26
C HIS A 247 -3.21 25.16 -10.29
N GLY A 248 -2.28 24.81 -11.18
CA GLY A 248 -1.67 25.73 -12.14
C GLY A 248 -2.65 26.39 -13.10
N SER A 249 -3.76 25.71 -13.43
CA SER A 249 -4.85 26.28 -14.23
C SER A 249 -5.53 27.46 -13.54
N ASN A 250 -5.71 27.40 -12.22
CA ASN A 250 -6.37 28.46 -11.45
C ASN A 250 -5.42 29.63 -11.17
N ILE A 251 -4.14 29.31 -10.87
CA ILE A 251 -3.12 30.33 -10.62
C ILE A 251 -2.83 31.15 -11.89
N LEU A 252 -2.86 30.51 -13.06
CA LEU A 252 -2.59 31.16 -14.34
C LEU A 252 -3.87 31.61 -15.06
N GLU A 253 -5.03 31.51 -14.42
CA GLU A 253 -6.30 31.93 -15.03
C GLU A 253 -6.31 33.43 -15.40
N PRO A 254 -5.77 34.36 -14.58
CA PRO A 254 -5.66 35.77 -14.99
C PRO A 254 -4.77 35.99 -16.22
N VAL A 255 -3.73 35.17 -16.39
CA VAL A 255 -2.90 35.16 -17.60
C VAL A 255 -3.71 34.67 -18.81
N ALA A 256 -4.52 33.62 -18.63
CA ALA A 256 -5.40 33.14 -19.67
C ALA A 256 -6.44 34.18 -20.10
N GLN A 257 -7.04 34.89 -19.14
CA GLN A 257 -8.02 35.95 -19.38
C GLN A 257 -7.44 37.16 -20.10
N SER A 258 -6.20 37.53 -19.81
CA SER A 258 -5.56 38.70 -20.43
C SER A 258 -5.01 38.43 -21.84
N ILE A 259 -4.59 37.19 -22.13
CA ILE A 259 -3.87 36.87 -23.38
C ILE A 259 -4.65 35.93 -24.29
N PHE A 260 -5.12 34.79 -23.77
CA PHE A 260 -5.60 33.68 -24.60
C PHE A 260 -7.12 33.70 -24.85
N ILE A 261 -7.92 34.27 -23.94
CA ILE A 261 -9.35 34.47 -24.16
C ILE A 261 -9.62 35.54 -25.24
N PRO A 262 -8.98 36.73 -25.20
CA PRO A 262 -9.16 37.74 -26.25
C PRO A 262 -8.70 37.25 -27.63
N ALA A 263 -7.71 36.36 -27.67
CA ALA A 263 -7.23 35.75 -28.92
C ALA A 263 -8.33 34.94 -29.63
N LEU A 264 -9.18 34.23 -28.88
CA LEU A 264 -10.33 33.49 -29.42
C LEU A 264 -11.42 34.45 -29.92
N ALA A 265 -11.75 35.48 -29.13
CA ALA A 265 -12.73 36.49 -29.52
C ALA A 265 -12.33 37.18 -30.84
N LYS A 266 -11.03 37.45 -31.04
CA LYS A 266 -10.51 37.97 -32.30
C LYS A 266 -10.68 37.00 -33.48
N ASN A 267 -10.54 35.69 -33.26
CA ASN A 267 -10.84 34.72 -34.31
C ASN A 267 -12.33 34.69 -34.65
N GLN A 268 -13.21 34.77 -33.65
CA GLN A 268 -14.66 34.82 -33.85
C GLN A 268 -15.08 36.03 -34.69
N THR A 269 -14.53 37.21 -34.39
CA THR A 269 -14.82 38.43 -35.16
C THR A 269 -14.26 38.38 -36.57
N LEU A 270 -13.07 37.81 -36.78
CA LEU A 270 -12.52 37.63 -38.13
C LEU A 270 -13.41 36.71 -38.97
N VAL A 271 -13.87 35.60 -38.39
CA VAL A 271 -14.75 34.63 -39.09
C VAL A 271 -16.10 35.24 -39.40
N SER A 272 -16.70 36.01 -38.49
CA SER A 272 -17.99 36.68 -38.75
C SER A 272 -17.88 37.75 -39.85
N LEU A 273 -16.69 38.32 -40.06
CA LEU A 273 -16.37 39.21 -41.18
C LEU A 273 -15.95 38.47 -42.47
N GLY A 274 -16.02 37.14 -42.49
CA GLY A 274 -15.60 36.32 -43.64
C GLY A 274 -14.07 36.24 -43.84
N GLN A 275 -13.29 36.73 -42.86
CA GLN A 275 -11.83 36.70 -42.87
C GLN A 275 -11.27 35.43 -42.20
N ARG A 276 -10.02 35.10 -42.52
CA ARG A 276 -9.36 33.92 -41.94
C ARG A 276 -8.90 34.21 -40.49
N PRO A 277 -9.12 33.28 -39.55
CA PRO A 277 -8.56 33.38 -38.20
C PRO A 277 -7.03 33.50 -38.23
N THR A 278 -6.46 34.26 -37.29
CA THR A 278 -5.00 34.48 -37.22
C THR A 278 -4.35 33.86 -35.99
N ASN A 279 -5.07 33.77 -34.87
CA ASN A 279 -4.49 33.32 -33.61
C ASN A 279 -4.64 31.81 -33.45
N ILE A 280 -3.53 31.08 -33.32
CA ILE A 280 -3.55 29.63 -33.08
C ILE A 280 -3.77 29.34 -31.59
N PHE A 281 -2.95 29.97 -30.73
CA PHE A 281 -3.04 29.78 -29.29
C PHE A 281 -4.18 30.59 -28.70
N THR A 282 -5.24 29.86 -28.35
CA THR A 282 -6.42 30.34 -27.63
C THR A 282 -6.58 29.50 -26.38
N LYS A 283 -7.39 29.96 -25.41
CA LYS A 283 -7.69 29.15 -24.22
C LYS A 283 -8.30 27.80 -24.60
N THR A 284 -9.26 27.81 -25.54
CA THR A 284 -9.88 26.60 -26.09
C THR A 284 -8.89 25.67 -26.79
N PHE A 285 -7.87 26.20 -27.47
CA PHE A 285 -6.82 25.37 -28.08
C PHE A 285 -6.10 24.52 -27.02
N PHE A 286 -5.69 25.12 -25.90
CA PHE A 286 -5.02 24.40 -24.82
C PHE A 286 -5.95 23.39 -24.15
N ASP A 287 -7.16 23.81 -23.80
CA ASP A 287 -8.15 22.96 -23.11
C ASP A 287 -8.58 21.77 -23.96
N THR A 288 -8.65 21.94 -25.28
CA THR A 288 -9.13 20.89 -26.19
C THR A 288 -8.02 19.93 -26.62
N PHE A 289 -6.85 20.44 -27.00
CA PHE A 289 -5.83 19.61 -27.68
C PHE A 289 -4.68 19.16 -26.79
N ILE A 290 -4.42 19.86 -25.68
CA ILE A 290 -3.24 19.63 -24.83
C ILE A 290 -3.65 19.10 -23.46
N LEU A 291 -4.56 19.79 -22.79
CA LEU A 291 -5.03 19.49 -21.44
C LEU A 291 -6.10 18.37 -21.45
N MET A 292 -5.80 17.28 -22.16
CA MET A 292 -6.68 16.12 -22.29
C MET A 292 -6.68 15.30 -21.01
N GLY A 293 -7.86 15.21 -20.39
CA GLY A 293 -8.04 14.54 -19.11
C GLY A 293 -7.78 15.47 -17.92
N GLY A 294 -8.00 16.78 -18.07
CA GLY A 294 -7.92 17.77 -16.99
C GLY A 294 -6.59 18.51 -16.98
N CYS A 295 -5.86 18.46 -15.86
CA CYS A 295 -4.49 18.96 -15.87
C CYS A 295 -3.59 18.06 -16.72
N GLY A 296 -3.06 18.65 -17.78
CA GLY A 296 -2.06 18.03 -18.63
C GLY A 296 -2.59 16.89 -19.44
N THR A 297 -1.72 15.91 -19.67
CA THR A 297 -2.01 14.76 -20.53
C THR A 297 -2.35 13.53 -19.67
N VAL A 298 -3.10 13.74 -18.58
CA VAL A 298 -3.42 12.68 -17.61
C VAL A 298 -4.23 11.54 -18.24
N LEU A 299 -5.09 11.82 -19.21
CA LEU A 299 -5.75 10.73 -19.96
C LEU A 299 -4.71 9.82 -20.62
N CYS A 300 -3.64 10.41 -21.20
CA CYS A 300 -2.57 9.64 -21.83
C CYS A 300 -1.86 8.73 -20.82
N LEU A 301 -1.60 9.23 -19.61
CA LEU A 301 -1.02 8.45 -18.53
C LEU A 301 -1.94 7.30 -18.09
N VAL A 302 -3.24 7.56 -17.91
CA VAL A 302 -4.22 6.53 -17.52
C VAL A 302 -4.28 5.42 -18.57
N CYS A 303 -4.38 5.79 -19.85
CA CYS A 303 -4.32 4.82 -20.94
C CYS A 303 -2.99 4.05 -20.95
N ALA A 304 -1.85 4.73 -20.75
CA ALA A 304 -0.55 4.07 -20.67
C ALA A 304 -0.46 3.06 -19.50
N ILE A 305 -1.02 3.38 -18.33
CA ILE A 305 -1.11 2.45 -17.19
C ILE A 305 -2.03 1.26 -17.50
N LEU A 306 -3.17 1.49 -18.17
CA LEU A 306 -4.10 0.42 -18.51
C LEU A 306 -3.52 -0.56 -19.54
N ILE A 307 -2.74 -0.06 -20.51
CA ILE A 307 -2.11 -0.80 -21.61
C ILE A 307 -0.82 -1.50 -21.15
N ALA A 308 0.10 -0.76 -20.53
CA ALA A 308 1.46 -1.24 -20.26
C ALA A 308 1.74 -1.56 -18.78
N GLY A 309 0.86 -1.15 -17.86
CA GLY A 309 1.02 -1.42 -16.44
C GLY A 309 0.85 -2.89 -16.10
N LYS A 310 1.73 -3.42 -15.24
CA LYS A 310 1.70 -4.81 -14.77
C LYS A 310 1.01 -4.95 -13.42
N TYR A 311 1.05 -3.92 -12.57
CA TYR A 311 0.54 -4.03 -11.20
C TYR A 311 -0.97 -3.81 -11.09
N LYS A 312 -1.67 -4.74 -10.42
CA LYS A 312 -3.13 -4.73 -10.26
C LYS A 312 -3.66 -3.46 -9.59
N ASN A 313 -2.95 -2.94 -8.58
CA ASN A 313 -3.41 -1.78 -7.82
C ASN A 313 -3.42 -0.49 -8.65
N HIS A 314 -2.33 -0.19 -9.37
CA HIS A 314 -2.28 0.97 -10.27
C HIS A 314 -3.31 0.86 -11.39
N ARG A 315 -3.51 -0.33 -11.96
CA ARG A 315 -4.56 -0.56 -12.97
C ARG A 315 -5.97 -0.40 -12.41
N ARG A 316 -6.22 -0.86 -11.18
CA ARG A 316 -7.52 -0.71 -10.51
C ARG A 316 -7.85 0.76 -10.32
N LEU A 317 -6.91 1.55 -9.80
CA LEU A 317 -7.09 2.99 -9.64
C LEU A 317 -7.29 3.69 -10.99
N ALA A 318 -6.49 3.34 -12.01
CA ALA A 318 -6.67 3.84 -13.37
C ALA A 318 -8.07 3.56 -13.93
N ARG A 319 -8.62 2.36 -13.70
CA ARG A 319 -10.00 2.00 -14.10
C ARG A 319 -11.04 2.84 -13.37
N LEU A 320 -10.91 3.01 -12.06
CA LEU A 320 -11.84 3.80 -11.25
C LEU A 320 -11.89 5.26 -11.71
N SER A 321 -10.75 5.81 -12.13
CA SER A 321 -10.65 7.21 -12.56
C SER A 321 -10.96 7.43 -14.04
N SER A 322 -11.12 6.37 -14.84
CA SER A 322 -11.29 6.49 -16.29
C SER A 322 -12.51 7.33 -16.68
N ILE A 323 -13.63 7.17 -15.95
CA ILE A 323 -14.88 7.90 -16.25
C ILE A 323 -14.72 9.40 -15.98
N PRO A 324 -14.36 9.88 -14.77
CA PRO A 324 -14.13 11.30 -14.54
C PRO A 324 -13.16 11.97 -15.52
N ILE A 325 -12.09 11.27 -15.90
CA ILE A 325 -11.04 11.83 -16.77
C ILE A 325 -11.53 12.07 -18.20
N ILE A 326 -12.49 11.28 -18.70
CA ILE A 326 -13.08 11.55 -20.02
C ILE A 326 -13.75 12.93 -20.06
N PHE A 327 -14.26 13.38 -18.91
CA PHE A 327 -14.82 14.72 -18.68
C PHE A 327 -13.78 15.73 -18.15
N ASN A 328 -12.49 15.43 -18.33
CA ASN A 328 -11.37 16.24 -17.87
C ASN A 328 -11.31 16.48 -16.35
N ILE A 329 -11.90 15.60 -15.54
CA ILE A 329 -11.81 15.64 -14.07
C ILE A 329 -10.74 14.65 -13.62
N ASN A 330 -9.72 15.12 -12.90
CA ASN A 330 -8.45 14.39 -12.81
C ASN A 330 -7.84 14.32 -11.40
N GLU A 331 -8.47 14.96 -10.43
CA GLU A 331 -8.00 15.06 -9.04
C GLU A 331 -7.77 13.68 -8.44
N LEU A 332 -8.63 12.71 -8.76
CA LEU A 332 -8.51 11.33 -8.29
C LEU A 332 -7.20 10.65 -8.73
N ILE A 333 -6.71 10.90 -9.95
CA ILE A 333 -5.45 10.32 -10.44
C ILE A 333 -4.26 11.13 -9.97
N VAL A 334 -4.35 12.46 -10.05
CA VAL A 334 -3.23 13.34 -9.69
C VAL A 334 -2.87 13.21 -8.21
N PHE A 335 -3.88 13.02 -7.36
CA PHE A 335 -3.69 12.83 -5.92
C PHE A 335 -3.67 11.34 -5.51
N GLY A 336 -4.41 10.46 -6.19
CA GLY A 336 -4.49 9.04 -5.84
C GLY A 336 -3.33 8.19 -6.35
N LEU A 337 -2.77 8.50 -7.52
CA LEU A 337 -1.41 8.08 -7.86
C LEU A 337 -0.50 9.22 -7.41
N PRO A 338 0.63 8.95 -6.74
CA PRO A 338 1.60 10.00 -6.45
C PRO A 338 2.24 10.40 -7.78
N ILE A 339 1.57 11.23 -8.58
CA ILE A 339 2.14 11.93 -9.73
C ILE A 339 2.78 13.21 -9.21
N VAL A 340 2.05 13.91 -8.32
CA VAL A 340 2.56 15.00 -7.50
C VAL A 340 3.77 14.50 -6.72
N LEU A 341 4.88 15.24 -6.84
CA LEU A 341 6.16 14.94 -6.18
C LEU A 341 6.79 13.59 -6.57
N ASN A 342 6.39 12.98 -7.69
CA ASN A 342 7.03 11.78 -8.19
C ASN A 342 8.05 12.09 -9.29
N PRO A 343 9.35 11.88 -9.02
CA PRO A 343 10.41 12.29 -9.94
C PRO A 343 10.37 11.52 -11.27
N VAL A 344 9.84 10.29 -11.29
CA VAL A 344 9.73 9.49 -12.51
C VAL A 344 8.67 10.07 -13.45
N TYR A 345 7.51 10.43 -12.90
CA TYR A 345 6.40 10.97 -13.69
C TYR A 345 6.56 12.47 -13.99
N LEU A 346 7.40 13.21 -13.28
CA LEU A 346 7.70 14.62 -13.57
C LEU A 346 8.13 14.83 -15.02
N ILE A 347 9.03 13.97 -15.53
CA ILE A 347 9.58 14.10 -16.88
C ILE A 347 8.46 14.04 -17.94
N PRO A 348 7.69 12.95 -18.07
CA PRO A 348 6.63 12.91 -19.07
C PRO A 348 5.50 13.91 -18.77
N PHE A 349 5.24 14.24 -17.50
CA PHE A 349 4.24 15.24 -17.13
C PHE A 349 4.61 16.66 -17.59
N LEU A 350 5.89 16.99 -17.68
CA LEU A 350 6.36 18.29 -18.16
C LEU A 350 6.54 18.33 -19.68
N PHE A 351 7.15 17.30 -20.25
CA PHE A 351 7.54 17.32 -21.67
C PHE A 351 6.44 16.86 -22.63
N THR A 352 5.59 15.90 -22.24
CA THR A 352 4.51 15.42 -23.12
C THR A 352 3.56 16.54 -23.53
N PRO A 353 3.05 17.39 -22.62
CA PRO A 353 2.20 18.52 -23.00
C PRO A 353 2.88 19.51 -23.94
N ILE A 354 4.19 19.74 -23.80
CA ILE A 354 4.96 20.62 -24.69
C ILE A 354 5.06 20.01 -26.08
N ILE A 355 5.35 18.70 -26.19
CA ILE A 355 5.37 17.97 -27.45
C ILE A 355 4.00 18.05 -28.13
N LEU A 356 2.91 17.85 -27.39
CA LEU A 356 1.54 17.97 -27.92
C LEU A 356 1.22 19.40 -28.35
N THR A 357 1.70 20.41 -27.61
CA THR A 357 1.52 21.82 -27.97
C THR A 357 2.18 22.13 -29.31
N ILE A 358 3.44 21.70 -29.49
CA ILE A 358 4.21 21.94 -30.72
C ILE A 358 3.57 21.20 -31.91
N THR A 359 3.24 19.92 -31.75
CA THR A 359 2.64 19.11 -32.82
C THR A 359 1.26 19.62 -33.21
N SER A 360 0.42 20.00 -32.24
CA SER A 360 -0.89 20.62 -32.49
C SER A 360 -0.77 22.00 -33.14
N TYR A 361 0.21 22.80 -32.73
CA TYR A 361 0.51 24.08 -33.36
C TYR A 361 0.87 23.91 -34.84
N LEU A 362 1.75 22.95 -35.15
CA LEU A 362 2.15 22.65 -36.53
C LEU A 362 0.96 22.13 -37.36
N ALA A 363 0.07 21.33 -36.77
CA ALA A 363 -1.13 20.84 -37.44
C ALA A 363 -2.10 21.98 -37.81
N VAL A 364 -2.29 22.96 -36.93
CA VAL A 364 -3.13 24.14 -37.23
C VAL A 364 -2.42 25.09 -38.20
N TYR A 365 -1.12 25.33 -37.99
CA TYR A 365 -0.31 26.23 -38.83
C TYR A 365 -0.20 25.75 -40.29
N SER A 366 -0.05 24.43 -40.50
CA SER A 366 -0.02 23.83 -41.84
C SER A 366 -1.40 23.74 -42.52
N GLY A 367 -2.49 24.10 -41.82
CA GLY A 367 -3.85 24.00 -42.33
C GLY A 367 -4.42 22.58 -42.33
N LEU A 368 -3.73 21.59 -41.74
CA LEU A 368 -4.25 20.24 -41.56
C LEU A 368 -5.49 20.25 -40.65
N VAL A 369 -5.48 21.10 -39.62
CA VAL A 369 -6.58 21.24 -38.65
C VAL A 369 -7.06 22.70 -38.64
N PRO A 370 -8.37 22.97 -38.67
CA PRO A 370 -8.89 24.32 -38.59
C PRO A 370 -8.55 25.02 -37.27
N TYR A 371 -8.58 26.34 -37.28
CA TYR A 371 -8.42 27.15 -36.07
C TYR A 371 -9.60 26.95 -35.11
N THR A 372 -9.36 27.22 -33.84
CA THR A 372 -10.43 27.24 -32.83
C THR A 372 -11.26 28.52 -32.95
N ILE A 373 -12.58 28.33 -32.97
CA ILE A 373 -13.56 29.40 -33.21
C ILE A 373 -14.71 29.41 -32.20
N THR A 374 -15.03 28.27 -31.60
CA THR A 374 -16.07 28.18 -30.56
C THR A 374 -15.42 28.03 -29.19
N THR A 375 -16.09 28.54 -28.16
CA THR A 375 -15.74 28.26 -26.78
C THR A 375 -16.18 26.84 -26.43
N VAL A 376 -15.31 26.08 -25.78
CA VAL A 376 -15.63 24.74 -25.27
C VAL A 376 -15.52 24.76 -23.76
N GLU A 377 -16.56 24.28 -23.10
CA GLU A 377 -16.52 24.07 -21.66
C GLU A 377 -15.49 22.98 -21.33
N TRP A 378 -14.69 23.19 -20.29
CA TRP A 378 -13.60 22.28 -19.94
C TRP A 378 -14.08 20.87 -19.56
N THR A 379 -15.34 20.70 -19.17
CA THR A 379 -15.96 19.39 -18.88
C THR A 379 -16.43 18.63 -20.11
N THR A 380 -16.31 19.22 -21.31
CA THR A 380 -16.77 18.59 -22.55
C THR A 380 -15.94 17.33 -22.83
N PRO A 381 -16.59 16.17 -23.06
CA PRO A 381 -15.89 14.92 -23.35
C PRO A 381 -14.87 15.04 -24.47
N ILE A 382 -13.79 14.29 -24.31
CA ILE A 382 -12.72 14.19 -25.32
C ILE A 382 -13.30 13.60 -26.62
N PHE A 383 -12.73 14.00 -27.76
CA PHE A 383 -13.24 13.80 -29.13
C PHE A 383 -14.42 14.70 -29.51
N LEU A 384 -15.39 14.90 -28.61
CA LEU A 384 -16.48 15.86 -28.85
C LEU A 384 -15.96 17.30 -28.78
N SER A 385 -15.11 17.60 -27.80
CA SER A 385 -14.49 18.92 -27.65
C SER A 385 -13.70 19.35 -28.90
N GLY A 386 -12.96 18.43 -29.55
CA GLY A 386 -12.23 18.71 -30.79
C GLY A 386 -13.13 19.11 -31.96
N TYR A 387 -14.27 18.43 -32.10
CA TYR A 387 -15.27 18.75 -33.12
C TYR A 387 -15.89 20.12 -32.83
N VAL A 388 -16.36 20.33 -31.59
CA VAL A 388 -17.02 21.58 -31.20
C VAL A 388 -16.08 22.76 -31.41
N ALA A 389 -14.84 22.69 -30.89
CA ALA A 389 -13.84 23.77 -30.94
C ALA A 389 -13.53 24.29 -32.36
N THR A 390 -13.50 23.37 -33.33
CA THR A 390 -13.07 23.65 -34.73
C THR A 390 -14.22 23.62 -35.74
N ASN A 391 -15.42 23.22 -35.30
CA ASN A 391 -16.55 22.85 -36.14
C ASN A 391 -16.17 21.83 -37.24
N SER A 392 -15.23 20.93 -36.95
CA SER A 392 -14.67 19.98 -37.91
C SER A 392 -14.20 18.69 -37.25
N ILE A 393 -14.43 17.56 -37.93
CA ILE A 393 -13.95 16.23 -37.50
C ILE A 393 -12.41 16.19 -37.42
N LYS A 394 -11.72 17.04 -38.19
CA LYS A 394 -10.26 17.15 -38.15
C LYS A 394 -9.73 17.51 -36.76
N GLY A 395 -10.50 18.27 -35.96
CA GLY A 395 -10.16 18.54 -34.56
C GLY A 395 -10.21 17.27 -33.70
N SER A 396 -11.25 16.44 -33.84
CA SER A 396 -11.34 15.15 -33.14
C SER A 396 -10.22 14.19 -33.56
N ILE A 397 -9.85 14.17 -34.84
CA ILE A 397 -8.72 13.37 -35.34
C ILE A 397 -7.40 13.83 -34.71
N LEU A 398 -7.18 15.14 -34.56
CA LEU A 398 -6.01 15.66 -33.86
C LEU A 398 -5.97 15.21 -32.40
N GLN A 399 -7.11 15.15 -31.71
CA GLN A 399 -7.16 14.61 -30.34
C GLN A 399 -6.79 13.12 -30.29
N VAL A 400 -7.22 12.30 -31.24
CA VAL A 400 -6.81 10.89 -31.33
C VAL A 400 -5.30 10.75 -31.56
N PHE A 401 -4.76 11.58 -32.46
CA PHE A 401 -3.32 11.63 -32.71
C PHE A 401 -2.55 12.03 -31.44
N ASN A 402 -2.97 13.11 -30.79
CA ASN A 402 -2.35 13.61 -29.56
C ASN A 402 -2.43 12.60 -28.42
N LEU A 403 -3.55 11.91 -28.26
CA LEU A 403 -3.72 10.85 -27.27
C LEU A 403 -2.74 9.70 -27.53
N THR A 404 -2.63 9.27 -28.78
CA THR A 404 -1.71 8.18 -29.17
C THR A 404 -0.26 8.57 -28.91
N LEU A 405 0.14 9.76 -29.35
CA LEU A 405 1.50 10.29 -29.14
C LEU A 405 1.81 10.42 -27.64
N GLY A 406 0.86 10.95 -26.86
CA GLY A 406 1.00 11.07 -25.41
C GLY A 406 1.14 9.71 -24.71
N ILE A 407 0.36 8.71 -25.10
CA ILE A 407 0.47 7.34 -24.56
C ILE A 407 1.86 6.78 -24.82
N LEU A 408 2.38 6.93 -26.05
CA LEU A 408 3.73 6.45 -26.39
C LEU A 408 4.82 7.14 -25.56
N CYS A 409 4.67 8.45 -25.28
CA CYS A 409 5.56 9.18 -24.38
C CYS A 409 5.51 8.65 -22.94
N TYR A 410 4.33 8.28 -22.42
CA TYR A 410 4.16 7.83 -21.04
C TYR A 410 4.58 6.36 -20.78
N ILE A 411 4.38 5.45 -21.74
CA ILE A 411 4.69 4.02 -21.59
C ILE A 411 6.08 3.73 -20.98
N PRO A 412 7.20 4.32 -21.44
CA PRO A 412 8.51 4.02 -20.86
C PRO A 412 8.60 4.43 -19.38
N PHE A 413 7.98 5.55 -19.00
CA PHE A 413 7.99 6.04 -17.62
C PHE A 413 7.04 5.26 -16.71
N VAL A 414 5.92 4.75 -17.24
CA VAL A 414 5.06 3.81 -16.49
C VAL A 414 5.85 2.55 -16.14
N LYS A 415 6.57 1.96 -17.10
CA LYS A 415 7.42 0.78 -16.84
C LYS A 415 8.55 1.08 -15.85
N LEU A 416 9.15 2.27 -15.95
CA LEU A 416 10.20 2.72 -15.03
C LEU A 416 9.65 2.91 -13.60
N ALA A 417 8.51 3.59 -13.45
CA ALA A 417 7.86 3.84 -12.15
C ALA A 417 7.44 2.53 -11.46
N GLU A 418 6.94 1.57 -12.23
CA GLU A 418 6.65 0.22 -11.74
C GLU A 418 7.91 -0.52 -11.29
N SER A 419 9.01 -0.41 -12.04
CA SER A 419 10.30 -1.03 -11.67
C SER A 419 10.88 -0.43 -10.38
N VAL A 420 10.79 0.89 -10.21
CA VAL A 420 11.20 1.59 -8.97
C VAL A 420 10.32 1.16 -7.80
N SER A 421 9.00 1.12 -7.99
CA SER A 421 8.06 0.68 -6.95
C SER A 421 8.31 -0.75 -6.50
N TYR A 422 8.66 -1.64 -7.43
CA TYR A 422 9.00 -3.03 -7.13
C TYR A 422 10.23 -3.17 -6.22
N ILE A 423 11.31 -2.45 -6.55
CA ILE A 423 12.54 -2.46 -5.74
C ILE A 423 12.25 -1.94 -4.34
N ARG A 424 11.48 -0.85 -4.23
CA ARG A 424 11.04 -0.32 -2.94
C ARG A 424 10.29 -1.36 -2.13
N MET A 425 9.31 -2.04 -2.71
CA MET A 425 8.55 -3.10 -2.03
C MET A 425 9.45 -4.24 -1.55
N ILE A 426 10.43 -4.68 -2.35
CA ILE A 426 11.39 -5.72 -1.93
C ILE A 426 12.27 -5.23 -0.78
N ASN A 427 12.81 -4.02 -0.85
CA ASN A 427 13.66 -3.47 0.20
C ASN A 427 12.88 -3.31 1.51
N SER A 428 11.65 -2.80 1.41
CA SER A 428 10.66 -2.75 2.48
C SER A 428 10.43 -4.14 3.13
N PHE A 429 10.16 -5.17 2.33
CA PHE A 429 10.00 -6.54 2.83
C PHE A 429 11.28 -7.08 3.50
N ARG A 430 12.46 -6.83 2.90
CA ARG A 430 13.74 -7.22 3.50
C ARG A 430 13.93 -6.59 4.89
N ARG A 431 13.55 -5.33 5.09
CA ARG A 431 13.61 -4.68 6.41
C ARG A 431 12.74 -5.39 7.43
N VAL A 432 11.52 -5.79 7.06
CA VAL A 432 10.64 -6.62 7.93
C VAL A 432 11.34 -7.93 8.31
N CYS A 433 11.93 -8.63 7.33
CA CYS A 433 12.67 -9.87 7.59
C CYS A 433 13.90 -9.65 8.48
N THR A 434 14.66 -8.58 8.28
CA THR A 434 15.84 -8.26 9.11
C THR A 434 15.42 -7.98 10.54
N VAL A 435 14.42 -7.12 10.76
CA VAL A 435 13.90 -6.81 12.11
C VAL A 435 13.36 -8.07 12.79
N PHE A 436 12.66 -8.92 12.04
CA PHE A 436 12.16 -10.19 12.56
C PHE A 436 13.30 -11.12 13.00
N LYS A 437 14.30 -11.33 12.15
CA LYS A 437 15.45 -12.21 12.45
C LYS A 437 16.27 -11.71 13.62
N GLU A 438 16.52 -10.40 13.70
CA GLU A 438 17.26 -9.81 14.84
C GLU A 438 16.53 -10.00 16.17
N ASN A 439 15.19 -9.98 16.16
CA ASN A 439 14.40 -10.26 17.36
C ASN A 439 14.37 -11.76 17.69
N GLU A 440 14.27 -12.62 16.67
CA GLU A 440 14.33 -14.08 16.80
C GLU A 440 15.67 -14.51 17.43
N GLU A 441 16.80 -13.99 16.95
CA GLU A 441 18.14 -14.23 17.50
C GLU A 441 18.29 -13.76 18.96
N LYS A 442 17.57 -12.70 19.35
CA LYS A 442 17.56 -12.18 20.73
C LYS A 442 16.52 -12.86 21.63
N GLY A 443 15.70 -13.76 21.10
CA GLY A 443 14.57 -14.37 21.82
C GLY A 443 13.47 -13.37 22.22
N ILE A 444 13.39 -12.22 21.54
CA ILE A 444 12.40 -11.16 21.80
C ILE A 444 11.16 -11.43 20.96
N VAL A 445 9.98 -11.38 21.59
CA VAL A 445 8.70 -11.44 20.87
C VAL A 445 8.59 -10.23 19.95
N SER A 446 8.62 -10.48 18.63
CA SER A 446 8.45 -9.42 17.64
C SER A 446 7.05 -8.84 17.71
N THR A 447 6.95 -7.51 17.74
CA THR A 447 5.71 -6.76 17.52
C THR A 447 5.84 -6.00 16.21
N LEU A 448 5.22 -6.52 15.15
CA LEU A 448 5.38 -6.03 13.78
C LEU A 448 4.19 -5.16 13.35
N ILE A 449 2.96 -5.62 13.54
CA ILE A 449 1.73 -4.98 13.06
C ILE A 449 1.42 -3.69 13.82
N SER A 450 1.73 -3.62 15.11
CA SER A 450 1.43 -2.46 15.96
C SER A 450 2.37 -1.27 15.74
N ARG A 451 3.44 -1.44 14.95
CA ARG A 451 4.41 -0.37 14.68
C ARG A 451 3.79 0.75 13.84
N ASN A 452 4.22 1.99 14.10
CA ASN A 452 3.79 3.18 13.35
C ASN A 452 4.72 3.52 12.19
N ASP A 453 5.79 2.74 11.97
CA ASP A 453 6.75 2.92 10.90
C ASP A 453 6.36 2.15 9.61
N ASP A 454 7.21 2.26 8.58
CA ASP A 454 7.03 1.52 7.33
C ASP A 454 6.97 0.01 7.54
N THR A 455 7.77 -0.53 8.45
CA THR A 455 7.76 -1.94 8.84
C THR A 455 6.38 -2.38 9.29
N GLY A 456 5.72 -1.58 10.13
CA GLY A 456 4.34 -1.83 10.57
C GLY A 456 3.32 -1.73 9.45
N ASN A 457 3.46 -0.74 8.55
CA ASN A 457 2.60 -0.63 7.37
C ASN A 457 2.70 -1.87 6.47
N ILE A 458 3.91 -2.33 6.18
CA ILE A 458 4.14 -3.51 5.34
C ILE A 458 3.60 -4.77 6.02
N SER A 459 3.80 -4.89 7.33
CA SER A 459 3.31 -6.04 8.10
C SER A 459 1.77 -6.09 8.08
N ARG A 460 1.08 -4.95 8.25
CA ARG A 460 -0.37 -4.83 8.07
C ARG A 460 -0.83 -5.28 6.67
N PHE A 461 -0.12 -4.85 5.62
CA PHE A 461 -0.42 -5.28 4.25
C PHE A 461 -0.22 -6.78 4.06
N LEU A 462 0.90 -7.35 4.54
CA LEU A 462 1.16 -8.77 4.48
C LEU A 462 0.10 -9.58 5.24
N THR A 463 -0.38 -9.11 6.39
CA THR A 463 -1.46 -9.77 7.13
C THR A 463 -2.77 -9.79 6.34
N ALA A 464 -3.13 -8.67 5.69
CA ALA A 464 -4.29 -8.62 4.81
C ALA A 464 -4.11 -9.57 3.59
N ASP A 465 -2.92 -9.61 3.01
CA ASP A 465 -2.58 -10.51 1.91
C ASP A 465 -2.60 -11.98 2.35
N LEU A 466 -2.23 -12.30 3.59
CA LEU A 466 -2.32 -13.64 4.17
C LEU A 466 -3.77 -14.09 4.30
N GLU A 467 -4.68 -13.23 4.80
CA GLU A 467 -6.10 -13.56 4.86
C GLU A 467 -6.67 -13.82 3.45
N TYR A 468 -6.28 -13.01 2.47
CA TYR A 468 -6.64 -13.23 1.07
C TYR A 468 -6.04 -14.53 0.53
N ALA A 469 -4.77 -14.82 0.84
CA ALA A 469 -4.05 -16.01 0.39
C ALA A 469 -4.68 -17.31 0.91
N LEU A 470 -5.15 -17.32 2.16
CA LEU A 470 -5.88 -18.44 2.77
C LEU A 470 -7.19 -18.74 2.03
N LYS A 471 -7.88 -17.72 1.53
CA LYS A 471 -9.13 -17.87 0.77
C LYS A 471 -8.92 -18.29 -0.70
N ASN A 472 -7.73 -18.07 -1.26
CA ASN A 472 -7.43 -18.24 -2.69
C ASN A 472 -6.33 -19.28 -2.99
N ASN A 473 -6.10 -20.25 -2.10
CA ASN A 473 -5.14 -21.36 -2.28
C ASN A 473 -3.70 -20.93 -2.61
N LYS A 474 -3.24 -19.78 -2.10
CA LYS A 474 -1.84 -19.33 -2.25
C LYS A 474 -0.94 -19.75 -1.08
N VAL A 475 -1.55 -20.14 0.02
CA VAL A 475 -0.89 -20.87 1.10
C VAL A 475 -0.97 -22.35 0.73
N THR A 476 0.15 -23.06 0.89
CA THR A 476 0.33 -24.46 0.55
C THR A 476 1.11 -25.17 1.65
N LEU A 477 1.06 -26.50 1.66
CA LEU A 477 1.89 -27.33 2.53
C LEU A 477 2.88 -28.09 1.66
N PHE A 478 4.13 -28.11 2.11
CA PHE A 478 5.14 -29.03 1.62
C PHE A 478 5.32 -30.11 2.68
N TYR A 479 5.79 -31.27 2.29
CA TYR A 479 5.90 -32.45 3.13
C TYR A 479 7.34 -32.94 3.10
N GLN A 480 7.99 -33.02 4.26
CA GLN A 480 9.33 -33.55 4.36
C GLN A 480 9.29 -35.02 4.79
N PRO A 481 9.79 -35.97 3.99
CA PRO A 481 9.83 -37.39 4.35
C PRO A 481 10.65 -37.66 5.63
N GLN A 482 10.12 -38.58 6.44
CA GLN A 482 10.76 -39.17 7.61
C GLN A 482 10.96 -40.67 7.35
N VAL A 483 12.20 -41.13 7.48
CA VAL A 483 12.62 -42.45 7.00
C VAL A 483 13.37 -43.27 8.04
N ASP A 484 13.34 -44.60 7.89
CA ASP A 484 14.19 -45.50 8.66
C ASP A 484 15.61 -45.64 8.05
N TYR A 485 16.43 -46.51 8.63
CA TYR A 485 17.79 -46.78 8.14
C TYR A 485 17.86 -47.32 6.71
N LYS A 486 16.82 -48.03 6.24
CA LYS A 486 16.74 -48.54 4.85
C LYS A 486 16.27 -47.46 3.88
N GLY A 487 15.90 -46.28 4.37
CA GLY A 487 15.28 -45.22 3.58
C GLY A 487 13.79 -45.45 3.35
N ASP A 488 13.14 -46.33 4.13
CA ASP A 488 11.72 -46.56 4.05
C ASP A 488 10.95 -45.46 4.78
N ILE A 489 9.99 -44.87 4.09
CA ILE A 489 9.21 -43.75 4.61
C ILE A 489 8.15 -44.28 5.56
N PHE A 490 8.15 -43.77 6.80
CA PHE A 490 7.11 -44.07 7.79
C PHE A 490 6.25 -42.85 8.11
N GLY A 491 6.75 -41.64 7.85
CA GLY A 491 6.06 -40.40 8.16
C GLY A 491 6.48 -39.25 7.26
N VAL A 492 5.77 -38.13 7.37
CA VAL A 492 6.09 -36.87 6.72
C VAL A 492 5.75 -35.70 7.63
N GLU A 493 6.58 -34.66 7.64
CA GLU A 493 6.27 -33.42 8.37
C GLU A 493 5.63 -32.39 7.42
N ALA A 494 4.47 -31.85 7.81
CA ALA A 494 3.75 -30.84 7.05
C ALA A 494 4.29 -29.42 7.36
N LEU A 495 4.94 -28.83 6.36
CA LEU A 495 5.63 -27.54 6.45
C LEU A 495 4.86 -26.46 5.70
N LEU A 496 4.49 -25.39 6.42
CA LEU A 496 3.78 -24.25 5.85
C LEU A 496 4.64 -23.55 4.78
N ARG A 497 4.04 -23.27 3.62
CA ARG A 497 4.66 -22.50 2.53
C ARG A 497 3.67 -21.49 1.97
N TRP A 498 4.00 -20.21 2.10
CA TRP A 498 3.24 -19.13 1.49
C TRP A 498 4.04 -18.48 0.37
N LYS A 499 3.59 -18.67 -0.88
CA LYS A 499 4.18 -18.04 -2.06
C LYS A 499 3.44 -16.75 -2.40
N HIS A 500 4.04 -15.62 -2.04
CA HIS A 500 3.53 -14.29 -2.35
C HIS A 500 3.89 -13.87 -3.79
N ASP A 501 2.96 -13.21 -4.50
CA ASP A 501 3.13 -12.83 -5.91
C ASP A 501 4.33 -11.90 -6.14
N ILE A 502 4.69 -11.11 -5.13
CA ILE A 502 5.73 -10.08 -5.23
C ILE A 502 7.01 -10.50 -4.49
N TYR A 503 6.88 -11.17 -3.35
CA TYR A 503 8.00 -11.45 -2.44
C TYR A 503 8.53 -12.88 -2.56
N GLY A 504 7.86 -13.73 -3.35
CA GLY A 504 8.18 -15.16 -3.40
C GLY A 504 7.77 -15.85 -2.10
N TYR A 505 8.54 -16.86 -1.68
CA TYR A 505 8.25 -17.57 -0.44
C TYR A 505 8.51 -16.69 0.78
N ILE A 506 7.49 -16.53 1.61
CA ILE A 506 7.59 -15.82 2.89
C ILE A 506 8.06 -16.80 3.96
N TYR A 507 9.03 -16.36 4.77
CA TYR A 507 9.62 -17.14 5.85
C TYR A 507 8.53 -17.63 6.83
N PRO A 508 8.36 -18.95 7.06
CA PRO A 508 7.22 -19.48 7.81
C PRO A 508 7.03 -18.90 9.22
N PRO A 509 8.08 -18.73 10.05
CA PRO A 509 7.94 -18.09 11.36
C PRO A 509 7.36 -16.68 11.29
N LEU A 510 7.72 -15.89 10.26
CA LEU A 510 7.12 -14.58 10.02
C LEU A 510 5.60 -14.71 9.71
N VAL A 511 5.18 -15.75 8.99
CA VAL A 511 3.75 -15.99 8.72
C VAL A 511 2.97 -16.25 10.01
N ILE A 512 3.54 -17.03 10.94
CA ILE A 512 2.92 -17.32 12.24
C ILE A 512 2.77 -16.04 13.06
N VAL A 513 3.79 -15.19 13.12
CA VAL A 513 3.71 -13.91 13.85
C VAL A 513 2.70 -12.96 13.21
N LEU A 514 2.69 -12.83 11.87
CA LEU A 514 1.69 -12.02 11.16
C LEU A 514 0.26 -12.52 11.39
N ALA A 515 0.06 -13.84 11.45
CA ALA A 515 -1.25 -14.43 11.74
C ALA A 515 -1.66 -14.24 13.20
N SER A 516 -0.72 -14.30 14.14
CA SER A 516 -0.96 -14.07 15.57
C SER A 516 -1.41 -12.65 15.85
N GLU A 517 -0.59 -11.67 15.46
CA GLU A 517 -0.92 -10.25 15.65
C GLU A 517 -2.13 -9.82 14.81
N GLY A 518 -2.37 -10.50 13.68
CA GLY A 518 -3.51 -10.25 12.81
C GLY A 518 -4.83 -10.89 13.25
N HIS A 519 -4.86 -11.63 14.36
CA HIS A 519 -6.00 -12.44 14.80
C HIS A 519 -6.50 -13.42 13.72
N LEU A 520 -5.58 -13.97 12.92
CA LEU A 520 -5.83 -14.96 11.87
C LEU A 520 -5.39 -16.38 12.25
N MET A 521 -4.83 -16.59 13.45
CA MET A 521 -4.34 -17.90 13.88
C MET A 521 -5.41 -18.99 13.79
N ASP A 522 -6.63 -18.70 14.18
CA ASP A 522 -7.72 -19.70 14.15
C ASP A 522 -8.03 -20.14 12.72
N LYS A 523 -8.08 -19.17 11.80
CA LYS A 523 -8.29 -19.42 10.36
C LYS A 523 -7.13 -20.22 9.77
N LEU A 524 -5.89 -19.83 10.09
CA LEU A 524 -4.68 -20.51 9.61
C LEU A 524 -4.61 -21.95 10.15
N SER A 525 -4.84 -22.13 11.45
CA SER A 525 -4.81 -23.44 12.13
C SER A 525 -5.85 -24.38 11.54
N TYR A 526 -7.10 -23.93 11.43
CA TYR A 526 -8.16 -24.71 10.81
C TYR A 526 -7.84 -25.08 9.36
N TRP A 527 -7.28 -24.13 8.60
CA TRP A 527 -6.87 -24.37 7.22
C TRP A 527 -5.79 -25.46 7.14
N ILE A 528 -4.75 -25.39 7.98
CA ILE A 528 -3.66 -26.40 8.04
C ILE A 528 -4.24 -27.76 8.39
N LEU A 529 -5.01 -27.86 9.49
CA LEU A 529 -5.61 -29.12 9.95
C LEU A 529 -6.49 -29.77 8.89
N ASN A 530 -7.39 -29.00 8.28
CA ASN A 530 -8.29 -29.51 7.26
C ASN A 530 -7.53 -29.90 5.98
N ARG A 531 -6.43 -29.21 5.64
CA ARG A 531 -5.59 -29.56 4.48
C ARG A 531 -4.80 -30.83 4.73
N VAL A 532 -4.12 -30.96 5.87
CA VAL A 532 -3.38 -32.17 6.25
C VAL A 532 -4.30 -33.39 6.31
N CYS A 533 -5.45 -33.28 6.98
CA CYS A 533 -6.42 -34.38 7.02
C CYS A 533 -6.94 -34.73 5.62
N SER A 534 -7.14 -33.73 4.74
CA SER A 534 -7.54 -34.03 3.35
C SER A 534 -6.45 -34.77 2.59
N ASP A 535 -5.19 -34.36 2.73
CA ASP A 535 -4.07 -34.92 1.97
C ASP A 535 -3.70 -36.32 2.49
N LEU A 536 -3.80 -36.55 3.81
CA LEU A 536 -3.70 -37.87 4.43
C LEU A 536 -4.79 -38.83 3.97
N SER A 537 -6.04 -38.38 3.90
CA SER A 537 -7.16 -39.19 3.39
C SER A 537 -6.95 -39.61 1.92
N LYS A 538 -6.35 -38.74 1.10
CA LYS A 538 -5.98 -39.07 -0.28
C LYS A 538 -4.81 -40.05 -0.35
N MET A 539 -3.75 -39.86 0.45
CA MET A 539 -2.62 -40.80 0.54
C MET A 539 -3.10 -42.22 0.90
N ASN A 540 -4.03 -42.33 1.86
CA ASN A 540 -4.63 -43.61 2.24
C ASN A 540 -5.36 -44.28 1.06
N LYS A 541 -6.09 -43.52 0.25
CA LYS A 541 -6.78 -44.05 -0.94
C LYS A 541 -5.83 -44.48 -2.05
N LEU A 542 -4.63 -43.91 -2.11
CA LEU A 542 -3.58 -44.27 -3.06
C LEU A 542 -2.75 -45.49 -2.62
N GLY A 543 -3.08 -46.11 -1.49
CA GLY A 543 -2.40 -47.32 -1.02
C GLY A 543 -1.29 -47.07 0.01
N PHE A 544 -1.21 -45.87 0.59
CA PHE A 544 -0.24 -45.52 1.64
C PHE A 544 -0.91 -45.35 3.02
N PRO A 545 -1.64 -46.35 3.56
CA PRO A 545 -2.39 -46.20 4.82
C PRO A 545 -1.50 -46.07 6.06
N ASN A 546 -0.20 -46.33 5.92
CA ASN A 546 0.72 -46.41 7.06
C ASN A 546 1.47 -45.12 7.36
N ILE A 547 1.40 -44.11 6.48
CA ILE A 547 2.11 -42.84 6.65
C ILE A 547 1.51 -42.04 7.81
N ILE A 548 2.38 -41.55 8.69
CA ILE A 548 2.05 -40.60 9.75
C ILE A 548 2.34 -39.19 9.21
N VAL A 549 1.45 -38.23 9.45
CA VAL A 549 1.70 -36.82 9.11
C VAL A 549 1.87 -36.01 10.39
N SER A 550 3.01 -35.36 10.54
CA SER A 550 3.32 -34.49 11.67
C SER A 550 2.98 -33.03 11.35
N ILE A 551 2.45 -32.30 12.34
CA ILE A 551 2.15 -30.86 12.23
C ILE A 551 2.73 -30.13 13.44
N ASN A 552 3.50 -29.09 13.16
CA ASN A 552 3.97 -28.13 14.14
C ASN A 552 2.84 -27.34 14.80
N MET A 553 2.88 -27.26 16.13
CA MET A 553 1.95 -26.48 16.93
C MET A 553 2.65 -25.34 17.67
N SER A 554 2.09 -24.13 17.55
CA SER A 554 2.54 -22.97 18.32
C SER A 554 1.81 -22.83 19.66
N VAL A 555 2.41 -22.08 20.59
CA VAL A 555 1.81 -21.78 21.92
C VAL A 555 0.40 -21.21 21.79
N VAL A 556 0.24 -20.25 20.87
CA VAL A 556 -1.03 -19.54 20.66
C VAL A 556 -2.14 -20.51 20.21
N GLN A 557 -1.79 -21.54 19.44
CA GLN A 557 -2.75 -22.58 19.03
C GLN A 557 -3.12 -23.49 20.20
N LEU A 558 -2.13 -23.85 21.02
CA LEU A 558 -2.34 -24.70 22.19
C LEU A 558 -3.17 -24.02 23.28
N GLU A 559 -3.04 -22.70 23.44
CA GLU A 559 -3.86 -21.91 24.37
C GLU A 559 -5.31 -21.72 23.88
N ASN A 560 -5.61 -21.96 22.61
CA ASN A 560 -6.93 -21.72 22.04
C ASN A 560 -7.96 -22.79 22.42
N ASP A 561 -9.06 -22.35 23.06
CA ASP A 561 -10.27 -23.11 23.40
C ASP A 561 -10.83 -23.98 22.27
N TYR A 562 -10.78 -23.50 21.03
CA TYR A 562 -11.41 -24.16 19.89
C TYR A 562 -10.49 -25.11 19.12
N PHE A 563 -9.19 -25.16 19.44
CA PHE A 563 -8.23 -25.95 18.67
C PHE A 563 -8.61 -27.44 18.62
N VAL A 564 -8.82 -28.06 19.79
CA VAL A 564 -9.17 -29.48 19.92
C VAL A 564 -10.48 -29.80 19.19
N ASN A 565 -11.47 -28.92 19.27
CA ASN A 565 -12.74 -29.07 18.56
C ASN A 565 -12.55 -29.00 17.03
N ASN A 566 -11.67 -28.12 16.54
CA ASN A 566 -11.36 -28.01 15.11
C ASN A 566 -10.57 -29.21 14.59
N LEU A 567 -9.67 -29.74 15.41
CA LEU A 567 -8.94 -30.98 15.18
C LEU A 567 -9.91 -32.16 15.04
N GLU A 568 -10.79 -32.35 16.03
CA GLU A 568 -11.82 -33.41 16.01
C GLU A 568 -12.71 -33.31 14.77
N LYS A 569 -13.19 -32.11 14.44
CA LYS A 569 -14.00 -31.89 13.22
C LYS A 569 -13.25 -32.29 11.96
N SER A 570 -11.96 -31.97 11.86
CA SER A 570 -11.13 -32.27 10.68
C SER A 570 -10.88 -33.79 10.55
N ILE A 571 -10.55 -34.46 11.65
CA ILE A 571 -10.38 -35.92 11.72
C ILE A 571 -11.66 -36.63 11.28
N LYS A 572 -12.81 -36.27 11.87
CA LYS A 572 -14.11 -36.87 11.55
C LYS A 572 -14.52 -36.64 10.10
N LYS A 573 -14.36 -35.41 9.59
CA LYS A 573 -14.72 -35.03 8.22
C LYS A 573 -13.97 -35.86 7.17
N HIS A 574 -12.68 -36.10 7.38
CA HIS A 574 -11.81 -36.80 6.42
C HIS A 574 -11.61 -38.28 6.72
N LYS A 575 -12.24 -38.79 7.79
CA LYS A 575 -12.17 -40.18 8.26
C LYS A 575 -10.72 -40.62 8.49
N ILE A 576 -9.96 -39.79 9.18
CA ILE A 576 -8.57 -40.09 9.53
C ILE A 576 -8.55 -41.19 10.58
N ALA A 577 -7.77 -42.24 10.32
CA ALA A 577 -7.55 -43.32 11.28
C ALA A 577 -6.76 -42.79 12.49
N GLN A 578 -6.96 -43.44 13.64
CA GLN A 578 -6.17 -43.17 14.83
C GLN A 578 -4.68 -43.38 14.54
N ASP A 579 -3.83 -42.63 15.23
CA ASP A 579 -2.37 -42.71 15.20
C ASP A 579 -1.71 -42.32 13.86
N LYS A 580 -2.46 -41.72 12.93
CA LYS A 580 -1.93 -41.24 11.63
C LYS A 580 -1.63 -39.75 11.59
N LEU A 581 -2.05 -39.01 12.61
CA LEU A 581 -1.74 -37.60 12.78
C LEU A 581 -0.89 -37.45 14.03
N GLU A 582 0.21 -36.73 13.91
CA GLU A 582 1.12 -36.42 15.02
C GLU A 582 1.22 -34.89 15.17
N ILE A 583 1.16 -34.41 16.41
CA ILE A 583 1.29 -32.99 16.73
C ILE A 583 2.63 -32.77 17.43
N GLU A 584 3.43 -31.88 16.87
CA GLU A 584 4.74 -31.50 17.37
C GLU A 584 4.63 -30.29 18.29
N ILE A 585 5.16 -30.41 19.49
CA ILE A 585 5.16 -29.36 20.53
C ILE A 585 6.62 -29.16 20.96
N THR A 586 7.13 -27.94 20.85
CA THR A 586 8.51 -27.67 21.27
C THR A 586 8.66 -27.77 22.78
N GLU A 587 9.87 -28.12 23.24
CA GLU A 587 10.21 -28.24 24.66
C GLU A 587 9.79 -27.00 25.47
N GLN A 588 10.03 -25.80 24.95
CA GLN A 588 9.71 -24.54 25.62
C GLN A 588 8.20 -24.35 25.88
N ILE A 589 7.34 -24.85 25.00
CA ILE A 589 5.89 -24.78 25.15
C ILE A 589 5.45 -25.71 26.29
N ALA A 590 6.00 -26.93 26.31
CA ALA A 590 5.72 -27.90 27.36
C ALA A 590 6.11 -27.37 28.76
N LEU A 591 7.21 -26.60 28.87
CA LEU A 591 7.65 -25.99 30.13
C LEU A 591 6.72 -24.91 30.69
N ARG A 592 5.94 -24.23 29.83
CA ARG A 592 4.99 -23.18 30.25
C ARG A 592 3.65 -23.74 30.71
N SER A 593 3.52 -25.06 30.86
CA SER A 593 2.24 -25.74 31.00
C SER A 593 1.42 -25.27 32.20
N SER A 594 0.26 -24.68 31.91
CA SER A 594 -0.85 -24.52 32.86
C SER A 594 -1.68 -25.81 32.94
N LYS A 595 -2.56 -25.90 33.94
CA LYS A 595 -3.56 -26.99 34.03
C LYS A 595 -4.37 -27.12 32.73
N ASP A 596 -4.72 -26.00 32.11
CA ASP A 596 -5.52 -25.97 30.88
C ASP A 596 -4.76 -26.54 29.68
N ILE A 597 -3.47 -26.25 29.54
CA ILE A 597 -2.63 -26.81 28.46
C ILE A 597 -2.58 -28.34 28.58
N ARG A 598 -2.37 -28.87 29.78
CA ARG A 598 -2.37 -30.31 30.02
C ARG A 598 -3.69 -30.96 29.64
N ASP A 599 -4.81 -30.38 30.06
CA ASP A 599 -6.14 -30.94 29.79
C ASP A 599 -6.41 -31.01 28.27
N ARG A 600 -5.88 -30.04 27.49
CA ARG A 600 -5.93 -30.06 26.03
C ARG A 600 -5.05 -31.13 25.40
N ILE A 601 -3.81 -31.28 25.89
CA ILE A 601 -2.89 -32.33 25.46
C ILE A 601 -3.54 -33.70 25.64
N MET A 602 -4.14 -33.95 26.81
CA MET A 602 -4.89 -35.18 27.07
C MET A 602 -6.11 -35.34 26.15
N ALA A 603 -6.83 -34.25 25.86
CA ALA A 603 -7.96 -34.29 24.94
C ALA A 603 -7.53 -34.67 23.51
N MET A 604 -6.36 -34.20 23.05
CA MET A 604 -5.78 -34.61 21.75
C MET A 604 -5.43 -36.11 21.73
N LYS A 605 -4.79 -36.63 22.80
CA LYS A 605 -4.52 -38.08 22.92
C LYS A 605 -5.81 -38.91 22.89
N LYS A 606 -6.88 -38.46 23.56
CA LYS A 606 -8.20 -39.14 23.54
C LYS A 606 -8.83 -39.19 22.14
N LEU A 607 -8.46 -38.29 21.22
CA LEU A 607 -8.87 -38.35 19.83
C LEU A 607 -8.06 -39.35 18.99
N GLY A 608 -7.04 -40.00 19.58
CA GLY A 608 -6.12 -40.90 18.88
C GLY A 608 -5.07 -40.16 18.06
N VAL A 609 -4.68 -38.96 18.50
CA VAL A 609 -3.60 -38.17 17.89
C VAL A 609 -2.31 -38.43 18.64
N ARG A 610 -1.23 -38.65 17.90
CA ARG A 610 0.11 -38.83 18.47
C ARG A 610 0.72 -37.49 18.86
N LEU A 611 1.64 -37.50 19.82
CA LEU A 611 2.36 -36.32 20.24
C LEU A 611 3.87 -36.52 20.08
N ALA A 612 4.52 -35.51 19.52
CA ALA A 612 5.97 -35.44 19.42
C ALA A 612 6.49 -34.24 20.22
N MET A 613 7.58 -34.45 20.96
CA MET A 613 8.34 -33.38 21.57
C MET A 613 9.43 -32.92 20.60
N ASP A 614 9.35 -31.66 20.17
CA ASP A 614 10.26 -31.07 19.19
C ASP A 614 11.38 -30.24 19.85
N ASP A 615 12.49 -30.06 19.13
CA ASP A 615 13.70 -29.33 19.59
C ASP A 615 14.26 -29.82 20.94
N PHE A 616 14.18 -31.14 21.22
CA PHE A 616 14.61 -31.67 22.52
C PHE A 616 16.13 -31.60 22.68
N GLY A 617 16.58 -30.89 23.72
CA GLY A 617 18.01 -30.75 24.05
C GLY A 617 18.58 -29.33 23.95
N MET A 618 17.77 -28.31 23.69
CA MET A 618 18.19 -26.89 23.63
C MET A 618 18.54 -26.24 25.00
N GLY A 619 18.53 -27.00 26.11
CA GLY A 619 19.04 -26.53 27.41
C GLY A 619 17.99 -26.12 28.45
N HIS A 620 16.74 -26.55 28.31
CA HIS A 620 15.68 -26.29 29.30
C HIS A 620 15.05 -27.55 29.91
N SER A 621 15.74 -28.69 29.81
CA SER A 621 15.13 -30.01 29.96
C SER A 621 14.75 -30.34 31.39
N SER A 622 13.43 -30.37 31.63
CA SER A 622 12.86 -31.02 32.80
C SER A 622 12.26 -32.36 32.36
N LEU A 623 13.03 -33.43 32.61
CA LEU A 623 12.66 -34.84 32.42
C LEU A 623 11.27 -35.19 33.00
N MET A 624 10.78 -34.38 33.96
CA MET A 624 9.45 -34.53 34.54
C MET A 624 8.34 -34.43 33.48
N TYR A 625 8.47 -33.57 32.46
CA TYR A 625 7.42 -33.39 31.47
C TYR A 625 7.32 -34.56 30.49
N LEU A 626 8.47 -35.16 30.14
CA LEU A 626 8.46 -36.42 29.39
C LEU A 626 7.78 -37.55 30.15
N LYS A 627 7.76 -37.50 31.48
CA LYS A 627 7.04 -38.48 32.31
C LYS A 627 5.56 -38.12 32.49
N GLU A 628 5.24 -36.84 32.61
CA GLU A 628 3.86 -36.36 32.84
C GLU A 628 2.99 -36.42 31.58
N TYR A 629 3.59 -36.23 30.41
CA TYR A 629 2.89 -36.25 29.14
C TYR A 629 3.24 -37.54 28.39
N GLU A 630 2.22 -38.30 27.97
CA GLU A 630 2.35 -39.52 27.17
C GLU A 630 2.74 -39.19 25.72
N PHE A 631 3.95 -38.67 25.52
CA PHE A 631 4.52 -38.45 24.19
C PHE A 631 4.75 -39.78 23.47
N ASP A 632 4.76 -39.77 22.14
CA ASP A 632 5.01 -40.95 21.31
C ASP A 632 6.40 -40.87 20.66
N THR A 633 6.88 -39.65 20.40
CA THR A 633 8.14 -39.38 19.69
C THR A 633 8.91 -38.22 20.32
N ILE A 634 10.24 -38.34 20.37
CA ILE A 634 11.18 -37.27 20.67
C ILE A 634 11.94 -36.94 19.39
N LYS A 635 11.92 -35.68 18.98
CA LYS A 635 12.72 -35.17 17.86
C LYS A 635 13.98 -34.52 18.42
N LEU A 636 15.15 -35.01 18.00
CA LEU A 636 16.44 -34.46 18.39
C LEU A 636 16.64 -33.13 17.68
N ASP A 637 17.05 -32.12 18.45
CA ASP A 637 17.38 -30.82 17.89
C ASP A 637 18.50 -30.91 16.83
N GLY A 638 18.33 -30.15 15.75
CA GLY A 638 19.25 -30.12 14.63
C GLY A 638 20.66 -29.64 14.98
N SER A 639 20.84 -28.79 15.99
CA SER A 639 22.18 -28.32 16.38
C SER A 639 23.02 -29.46 16.96
N LEU A 640 22.40 -30.40 17.66
CA LEU A 640 23.09 -31.60 18.18
C LEU A 640 23.53 -32.53 17.05
N VAL A 641 22.65 -32.75 16.06
CA VAL A 641 22.92 -33.66 14.95
C VAL A 641 23.99 -33.10 14.01
N ARG A 642 23.98 -31.80 13.74
CA ARG A 642 24.98 -31.14 12.87
C ARG A 642 26.41 -31.30 13.38
N GLU A 643 26.61 -31.27 14.70
CA GLU A 643 27.94 -31.36 15.31
C GLU A 643 28.38 -32.78 15.65
N ILE A 644 27.54 -33.80 15.38
CA ILE A 644 27.77 -35.18 15.85
C ILE A 644 29.08 -35.79 15.34
N LEU A 645 29.56 -35.36 14.17
CA LEU A 645 30.78 -35.90 13.58
C LEU A 645 32.04 -35.51 14.36
N TYR A 646 32.07 -34.33 15.00
CA TYR A 646 33.28 -33.76 15.59
C TYR A 646 33.14 -33.36 17.07
N ASN A 647 31.93 -33.37 17.62
CA ASN A 647 31.66 -33.02 19.02
C ASN A 647 31.23 -34.26 19.83
N ASN A 648 32.15 -34.83 20.61
CA ASN A 648 31.86 -35.99 21.46
C ASN A 648 30.76 -35.69 22.51
N ASN A 649 30.66 -34.46 23.00
CA ASN A 649 29.59 -34.11 23.94
C ASN A 649 28.22 -34.22 23.29
N CYS A 650 28.08 -33.85 22.01
CA CYS A 650 26.83 -34.04 21.26
C CYS A 650 26.48 -35.53 21.13
N ARG A 651 27.47 -36.40 20.89
CA ARG A 651 27.27 -37.86 20.85
C ARG A 651 26.77 -38.40 22.18
N ASP A 652 27.38 -37.99 23.29
CA ASP A 652 27.01 -38.42 24.65
C ASP A 652 25.60 -37.95 25.03
N ILE A 653 25.24 -36.71 24.65
CA ILE A 653 23.89 -36.16 24.84
C ILE A 653 22.88 -36.97 24.04
N ILE A 654 23.12 -37.19 22.74
CA ILE A 654 22.24 -37.98 21.88
C ILE A 654 22.08 -39.41 22.41
N GLN A 655 23.17 -40.07 22.82
CA GLN A 655 23.12 -41.42 23.41
C GLN A 655 22.23 -41.46 24.66
N SER A 656 22.33 -40.42 25.50
CA SER A 656 21.51 -40.29 26.71
C SER A 656 20.03 -40.11 26.36
N ILE A 657 19.71 -39.25 25.39
CA ILE A 657 18.33 -39.04 24.91
C ILE A 657 17.75 -40.31 24.30
N VAL A 658 18.52 -41.04 23.47
CA VAL A 658 18.10 -42.30 22.87
C VAL A 658 17.83 -43.37 23.94
N SER A 659 18.70 -43.47 24.94
CA SER A 659 18.54 -44.42 26.05
C SER A 659 17.31 -44.09 26.90
N LEU A 660 17.05 -42.80 27.11
CA LEU A 660 15.85 -42.31 27.80
C LEU A 660 14.59 -42.65 27.00
N GLY A 661 14.59 -42.36 25.70
CA GLY A 661 13.48 -42.69 24.79
C GLY A 661 13.14 -44.18 24.85
N LYS A 662 14.14 -45.06 24.78
CA LYS A 662 13.95 -46.51 24.95
C LYS A 662 13.34 -46.87 26.31
N SER A 663 13.81 -46.25 27.38
CA SER A 663 13.34 -46.51 28.75
C SER A 663 11.88 -46.06 28.98
N LEU A 664 11.46 -45.00 28.32
CA LEU A 664 10.10 -44.44 28.38
C LEU A 664 9.18 -44.96 27.26
N ASN A 665 9.67 -45.86 26.40
CA ASN A 665 8.96 -46.38 25.24
C ASN A 665 8.57 -45.31 24.20
N TYR A 666 9.42 -44.31 24.04
CA TYR A 666 9.31 -43.27 23.02
C TYR A 666 10.19 -43.58 21.82
N SER A 667 9.67 -43.24 20.64
CA SER A 667 10.50 -43.25 19.43
C SER A 667 11.41 -42.03 19.41
N VAL A 668 12.64 -42.18 18.92
CA VAL A 668 13.55 -41.03 18.72
C VAL A 668 13.79 -40.86 17.24
N ILE A 669 13.66 -39.62 16.75
CA ILE A 669 13.96 -39.22 15.37
C ILE A 669 15.04 -38.14 15.38
N ALA A 670 16.04 -38.29 14.54
CA ALA A 670 17.09 -37.28 14.34
C ALA A 670 16.72 -36.36 13.20
N GLU A 671 16.70 -35.05 13.46
CA GLU A 671 16.51 -34.02 12.44
C GLU A 671 17.83 -33.52 11.86
N TYR A 672 17.78 -32.86 10.71
CA TYR A 672 18.94 -32.29 10.02
C TYR A 672 20.04 -33.30 9.68
N VAL A 673 19.65 -34.53 9.33
CA VAL A 673 20.58 -35.53 8.79
C VAL A 673 20.87 -35.23 7.31
N GLU A 674 22.06 -34.73 7.04
CA GLU A 674 22.49 -34.26 5.71
C GLU A 674 23.56 -35.16 5.08
N GLU A 675 24.31 -35.90 5.89
CA GLU A 675 25.43 -36.76 5.46
C GLU A 675 25.26 -38.22 5.92
N GLU A 676 25.80 -39.16 5.14
CA GLU A 676 25.73 -40.59 5.48
C GLU A 676 26.50 -40.91 6.77
N GLU A 677 27.63 -40.25 7.02
CA GLU A 677 28.39 -40.45 8.25
C GLU A 677 27.59 -40.03 9.49
N GLN A 678 26.76 -38.98 9.41
CA GLN A 678 25.86 -38.58 10.50
C GLN A 678 24.84 -39.68 10.80
N ARG A 679 24.21 -40.23 9.75
CA ARG A 679 23.25 -41.35 9.86
C ARG A 679 23.91 -42.56 10.53
N ASP A 680 25.11 -42.93 10.11
CA ASP A 680 25.78 -44.13 10.60
C ASP A 680 26.14 -44.01 12.08
N ILE A 681 26.66 -42.85 12.52
CA ILE A 681 26.89 -42.60 13.95
C ILE A 681 25.56 -42.63 14.72
N LEU A 682 24.51 -41.97 14.22
CA LEU A 682 23.19 -42.00 14.87
C LEU A 682 22.65 -43.43 15.01
N TYR A 683 22.86 -44.28 13.99
CA TYR A 683 22.49 -45.69 14.03
C TYR A 683 23.25 -46.46 15.11
N GLU A 684 24.56 -46.25 15.24
CA GLU A 684 25.39 -46.84 16.30
C GLU A 684 24.93 -46.42 17.69
N LEU A 685 24.52 -45.16 17.86
CA LEU A 685 23.96 -44.65 19.12
C LEU A 685 22.54 -45.18 19.41
N GLY A 686 21.93 -45.88 18.44
CA GLY A 686 20.62 -46.53 18.56
C GLY A 686 19.42 -45.67 18.13
N CYS A 687 19.66 -44.59 17.39
CA CYS A 687 18.62 -43.80 16.72
C CYS A 687 18.41 -44.35 15.30
N HIS A 688 17.20 -44.80 14.98
CA HIS A 688 16.88 -45.52 13.74
C HIS A 688 15.88 -44.79 12.82
N ARG A 689 15.56 -43.53 13.13
CA ARG A 689 14.65 -42.70 12.36
C ARG A 689 15.30 -41.36 12.06
N TYR A 690 15.16 -40.91 10.83
CA TYR A 690 15.89 -39.77 10.32
C TYR A 690 14.99 -38.85 9.51
N GLN A 691 15.27 -37.56 9.59
CA GLN A 691 14.70 -36.52 8.76
C GLN A 691 15.80 -35.55 8.36
N GLY A 692 15.96 -35.29 7.06
CA GLY A 692 16.98 -34.36 6.59
C GLY A 692 17.24 -34.45 5.09
N TYR A 693 18.12 -33.58 4.60
CA TYR A 693 18.38 -33.42 3.17
C TYR A 693 19.19 -34.56 2.54
N LEU A 694 19.75 -35.46 3.36
CA LEU A 694 20.33 -36.71 2.87
C LEU A 694 19.31 -37.50 2.03
N TYR A 695 18.04 -37.48 2.44
CA TYR A 695 16.97 -38.25 1.80
C TYR A 695 16.12 -37.41 0.85
N SER A 696 15.56 -36.30 1.36
CA SER A 696 14.77 -35.39 0.54
C SER A 696 14.62 -34.02 1.20
N LYS A 697 14.59 -32.98 0.36
CA LYS A 697 14.04 -31.68 0.75
C LYS A 697 12.51 -31.78 0.89
N PRO A 698 11.86 -30.80 1.54
CA PRO A 698 10.40 -30.73 1.56
C PRO A 698 9.83 -30.70 0.13
N LEU A 699 8.88 -31.59 -0.14
CA LEU A 699 8.25 -31.79 -1.44
C LEU A 699 6.84 -31.20 -1.43
N ASN A 700 6.34 -30.70 -2.56
CA ASN A 700 4.91 -30.42 -2.65
C ASN A 700 4.10 -31.73 -2.66
N TYR A 701 2.78 -31.66 -2.55
CA TYR A 701 1.94 -32.87 -2.44
C TYR A 701 2.11 -33.82 -3.63
N ASP A 702 2.18 -33.30 -4.86
CA ASP A 702 2.27 -34.13 -6.06
C ASP A 702 3.65 -34.81 -6.14
N GLU A 703 4.72 -34.05 -5.85
CA GLU A 703 6.10 -34.57 -5.73
C GLU A 703 6.23 -35.62 -4.62
N LEU A 704 5.52 -35.47 -3.50
CA LEU A 704 5.50 -36.46 -2.43
C LEU A 704 4.91 -37.79 -2.91
N ILE A 705 3.81 -37.76 -3.66
CA ILE A 705 3.19 -38.98 -4.19
C ILE A 705 4.13 -39.69 -5.16
N GLU A 706 4.81 -38.96 -6.04
CA GLU A 706 5.83 -39.52 -6.93
C GLU A 706 6.97 -40.18 -6.14
N TYR A 707 7.47 -39.50 -5.11
CA TYR A 707 8.51 -40.02 -4.22
C TYR A 707 8.08 -41.31 -3.48
N LEU A 708 6.83 -41.38 -3.03
CA LEU A 708 6.26 -42.57 -2.39
C LEU A 708 6.14 -43.76 -3.36
N LEU A 709 5.77 -43.50 -4.63
CA LEU A 709 5.62 -44.55 -5.65
C LEU A 709 6.97 -45.14 -6.10
N ASP A 710 7.97 -44.29 -6.35
CA ASP A 710 9.31 -44.71 -6.78
C ASP A 710 9.99 -45.63 -5.75
N LYS A 711 9.83 -45.30 -4.46
CA LYS A 711 10.31 -46.15 -3.36
C LYS A 711 9.57 -47.47 -3.26
N CYS A 712 8.28 -47.51 -3.58
CA CYS A 712 7.56 -48.77 -3.68
C CYS A 712 8.06 -49.65 -4.85
N GLU A 713 8.32 -49.08 -6.03
CA GLU A 713 8.80 -49.86 -7.19
C GLU A 713 10.22 -50.44 -6.98
N SER A 714 11.10 -49.67 -6.34
CA SER A 714 12.46 -50.13 -5.99
C SER A 714 12.49 -51.37 -5.09
N LYS A 715 11.44 -51.61 -4.29
CA LYS A 715 11.27 -52.81 -3.45
C LYS A 715 10.79 -54.05 -4.19
N PHE A 716 10.15 -53.89 -5.35
CA PHE A 716 9.63 -55.00 -6.15
C PHE A 716 10.59 -55.44 -7.27
N CYS A 717 11.62 -54.63 -7.58
CA CYS A 717 12.63 -54.94 -8.60
C CYS A 717 14.02 -55.34 -8.03
N GLY A 718 14.17 -55.48 -6.72
CA GLY A 718 15.43 -55.78 -6.01
C GLY A 718 15.57 -57.22 -5.55
#